data_AF-A0A8H3CKW3-F1
#
_entry.id   AF-A0A8H3CKW3-F1
#
_cell.length_a   1.000
_cell.length_b   1.000
_cell.length_c   1.000
_cell.angle_alpha   90.00
_cell.angle_beta   90.00
_cell.angle_gamma   90.00
#
_symmetry.space_group_name_H-M   'P 1'
#
loop_
_entity.id
_entity.type
_entity.pdbx_description
1 polymer ?
#
loop_
_entity_poly.entity_id
_entity_poly.type
_entity_poly.pdbx_seq_one_letter_code
_entity_poly.pdbx_strand_id
1 'polypeptide(L)'
;MLAYVFDNLDSDQRLPHITEPPLIISEAELKELGVLYWRADDPEIVESVAKERGYKNRDTINVSREGLGDLYDSKIKGFFEEHMHEDEEIRYILDGSGYFDVRRTPDEAWIRIAVEKGDLLVVPAGIYHRFTLDTNDYIKALRLFQLRATGHVDSREDFQRFSPNPTTIPSRIYKSAYPDRVIPRESVFSKLFPKKPEFDENLPAFIDAVNGRTLSRGDVRDLSLRLAYGLQRTLGIKRGDTVMIFSPNSLFWPVAMLGCVAAGLKCSPANSAYTPSELAHQILDSGSGFVLVHPMLVGTLLKALEELNVPIKEAQKRVILLNFKEAAPEGTEIYTQIDPILSGGKLEEEERFDGDLSDETVYLCYSSGTTGLSKGVETSHHNTNAVISMSRAAFPEMIQGRDVLLGILPLFHSYGALHLIQYPLTLAVPVVISPAFNPETFCSSIPRFKITCALVVPPVLVVLASHPAVDKYDFSSLRFLFCGAAPLRAELIASVQARLRGRGAEVLVPQGCGLTEMSPTVLLTPLHRATEKIGSAGELLPNLEARLVGEDGLDVEEGQAGELWLRGPSVMRGYLNNLTATKNAITPDGWFKTGDVVLRDNDGFYTIIDRLKELIKYKGSQVPPADLENVLLSHPDIIDAGVIGIESTEQATELPRAYVVHRAGYNSFSSASQRKVFEAGVQSWIQSRVAKHKYLRGGVCLVEAIPKSPSGKILRRQLRKHAQIELANANPTPRL
;
A
#
# COMPACT_ATOMS: atom_id res chain seq x y z
N MET A 1 -18.11 -4.04 -41.31
CA MET A 1 -17.33 -4.17 -40.08
C MET A 1 -17.58 -5.54 -39.45
N LEU A 2 -16.53 -6.28 -39.13
CA LEU A 2 -16.61 -7.51 -38.33
C LEU A 2 -15.96 -7.20 -36.98
N ALA A 3 -16.76 -6.67 -36.04
CA ALA A 3 -16.38 -6.61 -34.64
C ALA A 3 -17.06 -7.74 -33.87
N TYR A 4 -16.32 -8.49 -33.07
CA TYR A 4 -16.88 -9.64 -32.35
C TYR A 4 -16.04 -9.97 -31.12
N VAL A 5 -16.67 -10.67 -30.16
CA VAL A 5 -15.96 -11.20 -28.99
C VAL A 5 -15.06 -12.36 -29.42
N PHE A 6 -13.81 -12.37 -28.95
CA PHE A 6 -12.84 -13.44 -29.25
C PHE A 6 -12.17 -13.98 -27.96
N ASP A 7 -11.78 -15.25 -27.96
CA ASP A 7 -11.38 -16.04 -26.79
C ASP A 7 -9.85 -16.18 -26.58
N ASN A 8 -9.04 -15.43 -27.34
CA ASN A 8 -7.59 -15.22 -27.14
C ASN A 8 -6.74 -16.51 -26.95
N LEU A 9 -6.97 -17.53 -27.77
CA LEU A 9 -6.14 -18.75 -27.77
C LEU A 9 -4.80 -18.51 -28.50
N ASP A 10 -3.70 -19.04 -27.95
CA ASP A 10 -2.32 -18.81 -28.43
C ASP A 10 -2.07 -19.25 -29.88
N SER A 11 -2.85 -20.21 -30.41
CA SER A 11 -2.70 -20.73 -31.77
C SER A 11 -3.19 -19.79 -32.88
N ASP A 12 -3.85 -18.68 -32.52
CA ASP A 12 -4.75 -17.96 -33.44
C ASP A 12 -4.28 -16.53 -33.78
N GLN A 13 -3.19 -16.05 -33.19
CA GLN A 13 -2.76 -14.64 -33.28
C GLN A 13 -2.34 -14.14 -34.68
N ARG A 14 -2.29 -15.01 -35.70
CA ARG A 14 -1.94 -14.68 -37.10
C ARG A 14 -2.91 -15.23 -38.14
N LEU A 15 -3.97 -15.93 -37.72
CA LEU A 15 -4.97 -16.49 -38.64
C LEU A 15 -6.13 -15.50 -38.83
N PRO A 16 -6.82 -15.51 -39.98
CA PRO A 16 -8.04 -14.73 -40.15
C PRO A 16 -9.10 -15.38 -39.26
N HIS A 17 -9.55 -14.70 -38.21
CA HIS A 17 -10.56 -15.27 -37.33
C HIS A 17 -11.95 -15.21 -37.98
N ILE A 18 -12.52 -16.41 -38.12
CA ILE A 18 -13.89 -16.87 -38.41
C ILE A 18 -14.78 -16.04 -39.36
N THR A 19 -15.28 -16.72 -40.39
CA THR A 19 -16.40 -16.32 -41.27
C THR A 19 -17.78 -16.26 -40.59
N GLU A 20 -17.94 -16.80 -39.36
CA GLU A 20 -19.19 -16.88 -38.59
C GLU A 20 -18.94 -16.77 -37.06
N PRO A 21 -18.68 -15.57 -36.52
CA PRO A 21 -18.43 -15.38 -35.08
C PRO A 21 -19.70 -15.60 -34.23
N PRO A 22 -19.57 -16.16 -33.00
CA PRO A 22 -20.72 -16.50 -32.15
C PRO A 22 -21.41 -15.28 -31.52
N LEU A 23 -20.71 -14.14 -31.40
CA LEU A 23 -21.25 -12.89 -30.88
C LEU A 23 -20.67 -11.68 -31.63
N ILE A 24 -21.45 -11.16 -32.60
CA ILE A 24 -21.14 -9.92 -33.32
C ILE A 24 -21.41 -8.74 -32.40
N ILE A 25 -20.48 -7.79 -32.35
CA ILE A 25 -20.61 -6.50 -31.67
C ILE A 25 -21.06 -5.46 -32.69
N SER A 26 -22.14 -4.76 -32.38
CA SER A 26 -22.65 -3.66 -33.19
C SER A 26 -21.80 -2.39 -33.05
N GLU A 27 -21.89 -1.48 -34.03
CA GLU A 27 -21.23 -0.16 -33.96
C GLU A 27 -21.68 0.66 -32.73
N ALA A 28 -22.93 0.50 -32.29
CA ALA A 28 -23.45 1.15 -31.10
C ALA A 28 -22.75 0.64 -29.83
N GLU A 29 -22.51 -0.67 -29.72
CA GLU A 29 -21.80 -1.28 -28.60
C GLU A 29 -20.31 -0.90 -28.58
N LEU A 30 -19.65 -0.80 -29.75
CA LEU A 30 -18.27 -0.27 -29.81
C LEU A 30 -18.19 1.18 -29.31
N LYS A 31 -19.19 2.00 -29.68
CA LYS A 31 -19.28 3.39 -29.24
C LYS A 31 -19.47 3.50 -27.72
N GLU A 32 -20.18 2.57 -27.10
CA GLU A 32 -20.28 2.50 -25.62
C GLU A 32 -18.93 2.20 -24.95
N LEU A 33 -18.02 1.49 -25.63
CA LEU A 33 -16.64 1.31 -25.19
C LEU A 33 -15.75 2.54 -25.45
N GLY A 34 -16.32 3.60 -26.04
CA GLY A 34 -15.58 4.78 -26.48
C GLY A 34 -14.74 4.57 -27.74
N VAL A 35 -14.80 3.38 -28.36
CA VAL A 35 -14.09 3.07 -29.61
C VAL A 35 -14.96 3.51 -30.77
N LEU A 36 -14.46 4.46 -31.56
CA LEU A 36 -15.19 4.98 -32.71
C LEU A 36 -14.57 4.43 -33.98
N TYR A 37 -15.42 3.94 -34.87
CA TYR A 37 -15.01 3.38 -36.16
C TYR A 37 -15.90 3.92 -37.26
N TRP A 38 -15.30 4.10 -38.43
CA TRP A 38 -15.98 4.57 -39.63
C TRP A 38 -15.17 4.20 -40.87
N ARG A 39 -15.89 3.95 -41.96
CA ARG A 39 -15.29 3.87 -43.28
C ARG A 39 -15.09 5.27 -43.84
N ALA A 40 -13.85 5.61 -44.13
CA ALA A 40 -13.38 6.91 -44.54
C ALA A 40 -12.70 6.79 -45.92
N ASP A 41 -13.48 6.59 -46.98
CA ASP A 41 -12.93 6.40 -48.34
C ASP A 41 -12.30 7.69 -48.91
N ASP A 42 -12.60 8.85 -48.31
CA ASP A 42 -11.97 10.14 -48.60
C ASP A 42 -10.96 10.52 -47.50
N PRO A 43 -9.64 10.51 -47.80
CA PRO A 43 -8.61 10.91 -46.84
C PRO A 43 -8.74 12.33 -46.29
N GLU A 44 -9.47 13.25 -46.95
CA GLU A 44 -9.70 14.61 -46.45
C GLU A 44 -10.47 14.63 -45.11
N ILE A 45 -11.25 13.57 -44.83
CA ILE A 45 -11.96 13.45 -43.55
C ILE A 45 -11.01 13.38 -42.35
N VAL A 46 -9.82 12.80 -42.55
CA VAL A 46 -8.79 12.69 -41.51
C VAL A 46 -8.28 14.08 -41.12
N GLU A 47 -8.14 14.99 -42.08
CA GLU A 47 -7.74 16.39 -41.83
C GLU A 47 -8.83 17.17 -41.08
N SER A 48 -10.10 16.94 -41.44
CA SER A 48 -11.22 17.53 -40.71
C SER A 48 -11.26 17.07 -39.26
N VAL A 49 -11.13 15.77 -39.01
CA VAL A 49 -11.12 15.19 -37.66
C VAL A 49 -9.89 15.64 -36.87
N ALA A 50 -8.71 15.69 -37.51
CA ALA A 50 -7.48 16.19 -36.89
C ALA A 50 -7.65 17.62 -36.39
N LYS A 51 -8.25 18.49 -37.22
CA LYS A 51 -8.49 19.89 -36.91
C LYS A 51 -9.54 20.07 -35.82
N GLU A 52 -10.66 19.35 -35.90
CA GLU A 52 -11.74 19.41 -34.90
C GLU A 52 -11.26 18.97 -33.52
N ARG A 53 -10.48 17.88 -33.45
CA ARG A 53 -9.99 17.29 -32.19
C ARG A 53 -8.63 17.82 -31.73
N GLY A 54 -8.07 18.81 -32.42
CA GLY A 54 -6.84 19.49 -32.02
C GLY A 54 -5.58 18.61 -32.07
N TYR A 55 -5.54 17.60 -32.93
CA TYR A 55 -4.36 16.76 -33.13
C TYR A 55 -3.28 17.52 -33.91
N LYS A 56 -2.13 17.74 -33.27
CA LYS A 56 -1.02 18.51 -33.86
C LYS A 56 0.10 17.65 -34.44
N ASN A 57 0.12 16.36 -34.12
CA ASN A 57 1.19 15.45 -34.53
C ASN A 57 0.61 14.28 -35.32
N ARG A 58 1.41 13.83 -36.29
CA ARG A 58 1.10 12.67 -37.13
C ARG A 58 2.36 11.93 -37.53
N ASP A 59 2.28 10.61 -37.57
CA ASP A 59 3.31 9.74 -38.11
C ASP A 59 2.68 8.56 -38.85
N THR A 60 3.45 7.93 -39.74
CA THR A 60 3.00 6.75 -40.48
C THR A 60 3.68 5.52 -39.93
N ILE A 61 2.88 4.55 -39.53
CA ILE A 61 3.31 3.23 -39.07
C ILE A 61 3.18 2.28 -40.27
N ASN A 62 4.29 1.70 -40.69
CA ASN A 62 4.33 0.67 -41.72
C ASN A 62 4.82 -0.63 -41.09
N VAL A 63 3.95 -1.64 -41.02
CA VAL A 63 4.27 -2.93 -40.42
C VAL A 63 4.27 -3.98 -41.53
N SER A 64 5.48 -4.36 -41.95
CA SER A 64 5.71 -5.45 -42.89
C SER A 64 7.17 -5.91 -42.79
N ARG A 65 7.46 -7.14 -43.20
CA ARG A 65 8.83 -7.67 -43.13
C ARG A 65 9.79 -6.87 -44.02
N GLU A 66 9.33 -6.45 -45.19
CA GLU A 66 10.09 -5.56 -46.08
C GLU A 66 10.24 -4.14 -45.51
N GLY A 67 9.20 -3.60 -44.87
CA GLY A 67 9.19 -2.25 -44.33
C GLY A 67 9.97 -2.08 -43.02
N LEU A 68 10.09 -3.13 -42.20
CA LEU A 68 10.77 -3.10 -40.90
C LEU A 68 12.15 -3.77 -40.89
N GLY A 69 12.48 -4.59 -41.90
CA GLY A 69 13.77 -5.27 -41.98
C GLY A 69 14.11 -6.05 -40.71
N ASP A 70 15.34 -5.85 -40.19
CA ASP A 70 15.83 -6.52 -38.98
C ASP A 70 15.02 -6.18 -37.71
N LEU A 71 14.25 -5.09 -37.71
CA LEU A 71 13.39 -4.72 -36.59
C LEU A 71 12.05 -5.46 -36.58
N TYR A 72 11.70 -6.17 -37.66
CA TYR A 72 10.39 -6.80 -37.84
C TYR A 72 10.00 -7.67 -36.64
N ASP A 73 10.82 -8.66 -36.28
CA ASP A 73 10.48 -9.61 -35.21
C ASP A 73 10.33 -8.91 -33.84
N SER A 74 11.14 -7.89 -33.56
CA SER A 74 11.06 -7.11 -32.31
C SER A 74 9.82 -6.21 -32.25
N LYS A 75 9.48 -5.54 -33.36
CA LYS A 75 8.33 -4.64 -33.47
C LYS A 75 7.02 -5.42 -33.45
N ILE A 76 6.95 -6.51 -34.21
CA ILE A 76 5.82 -7.43 -34.24
C ILE A 76 5.52 -7.98 -32.86
N LYS A 77 6.54 -8.40 -32.10
CA LYS A 77 6.34 -8.83 -30.71
C LYS A 77 5.71 -7.74 -29.84
N GLY A 78 6.14 -6.49 -29.99
CA GLY A 78 5.54 -5.36 -29.27
C GLY A 78 4.10 -5.04 -29.68
N PHE A 79 3.71 -5.26 -30.94
CA PHE A 79 2.32 -5.10 -31.38
C PHE A 79 1.39 -6.16 -30.76
N PHE A 80 1.89 -7.37 -30.53
CA PHE A 80 1.16 -8.44 -29.86
C PHE A 80 1.06 -8.28 -28.32
N GLU A 81 1.89 -7.43 -27.71
CA GLU A 81 1.83 -7.17 -26.27
C GLU A 81 0.59 -6.33 -25.94
N GLU A 82 -0.13 -6.71 -24.88
CA GLU A 82 -1.23 -5.93 -24.37
C GLU A 82 -0.71 -4.60 -23.82
N HIS A 83 -1.27 -3.50 -24.31
CA HIS A 83 -0.89 -2.16 -23.84
C HIS A 83 -2.10 -1.25 -23.67
N MET A 84 -2.05 -0.43 -22.63
CA MET A 84 -3.06 0.60 -22.40
C MET A 84 -2.70 1.86 -23.18
N HIS A 85 -3.63 2.38 -23.98
CA HIS A 85 -3.42 3.66 -24.65
C HIS A 85 -3.30 4.78 -23.61
N GLU A 86 -2.23 5.55 -23.66
CA GLU A 86 -1.98 6.63 -22.70
C GLU A 86 -2.78 7.90 -22.99
N ASP A 87 -3.19 8.08 -24.25
CA ASP A 87 -3.96 9.22 -24.78
C ASP A 87 -4.96 8.73 -25.86
N GLU A 88 -5.92 9.56 -26.25
CA GLU A 88 -6.83 9.27 -27.38
C GLU A 88 -6.05 9.33 -28.69
N GLU A 89 -6.03 8.24 -29.45
CA GLU A 89 -5.29 8.13 -30.71
C GLU A 89 -6.19 7.78 -31.88
N ILE A 90 -5.87 8.35 -33.04
CA ILE A 90 -6.50 8.02 -34.31
C ILE A 90 -5.58 7.09 -35.11
N ARG A 91 -6.17 6.07 -35.74
CA ARG A 91 -5.54 5.18 -36.72
C ARG A 91 -6.36 5.23 -38.02
N TYR A 92 -5.78 5.78 -39.07
CA TYR A 92 -6.35 5.71 -40.42
C TYR A 92 -5.55 4.71 -41.26
N ILE A 93 -6.20 3.70 -41.81
CA ILE A 93 -5.50 2.66 -42.59
C ILE A 93 -5.31 3.13 -44.02
N LEU A 94 -4.06 3.43 -44.36
CA LEU A 94 -3.64 3.90 -45.68
C LEU A 94 -3.58 2.75 -46.69
N ASP A 95 -3.20 1.56 -46.24
CA ASP A 95 -3.04 0.37 -47.08
C ASP A 95 -2.96 -0.92 -46.24
N GLY A 96 -3.29 -2.07 -46.84
CA GLY A 96 -3.28 -3.36 -46.15
C GLY A 96 -4.45 -3.59 -45.18
N SER A 97 -4.29 -4.56 -44.28
CA SER A 97 -5.33 -5.00 -43.35
C SER A 97 -4.75 -5.65 -42.09
N GLY A 98 -5.57 -5.73 -41.03
CA GLY A 98 -5.19 -6.32 -39.75
C GLY A 98 -6.33 -6.22 -38.73
N TYR A 99 -6.01 -6.38 -37.45
CA TYR A 99 -7.00 -6.32 -36.38
C TYR A 99 -6.51 -5.47 -35.20
N PHE A 100 -7.43 -4.66 -34.69
CA PHE A 100 -7.28 -3.99 -33.39
C PHE A 100 -8.12 -4.73 -32.37
N ASP A 101 -7.45 -5.35 -31.40
CA ASP A 101 -8.10 -6.04 -30.30
C ASP A 101 -8.21 -5.06 -29.14
N VAL A 102 -9.41 -4.81 -28.63
CA VAL A 102 -9.66 -3.92 -27.49
C VAL A 102 -10.32 -4.68 -26.34
N ARG A 103 -9.98 -4.32 -25.11
CA ARG A 103 -10.52 -4.98 -23.91
C ARG A 103 -11.82 -4.31 -23.49
N ARG A 104 -12.90 -5.08 -23.43
CA ARG A 104 -14.20 -4.65 -22.93
C ARG A 104 -14.21 -4.65 -21.40
N THR A 105 -14.75 -3.59 -20.82
CA THR A 105 -15.03 -3.52 -19.37
C THR A 105 -16.53 -3.65 -19.12
N PRO A 106 -16.97 -4.34 -18.05
CA PRO A 106 -16.19 -4.89 -16.93
C PRO A 106 -15.83 -6.38 -17.05
N ASP A 107 -16.30 -7.08 -18.09
CA ASP A 107 -16.13 -8.54 -18.23
C ASP A 107 -14.76 -8.96 -18.77
N GLU A 108 -13.90 -7.99 -19.08
CA GLU A 108 -12.54 -8.16 -19.60
C GLU A 108 -12.48 -8.96 -20.91
N ALA A 109 -13.61 -9.08 -21.61
CA ALA A 109 -13.68 -9.80 -22.87
C ALA A 109 -12.93 -9.04 -23.96
N TRP A 110 -12.28 -9.78 -24.82
CA TRP A 110 -11.51 -9.24 -25.93
C TRP A 110 -12.44 -9.03 -27.13
N ILE A 111 -12.52 -7.79 -27.63
CA ILE A 111 -13.27 -7.43 -28.83
C ILE A 111 -12.28 -7.24 -29.97
N ARG A 112 -12.41 -8.04 -31.02
CA ARG A 112 -11.59 -7.95 -32.21
C ARG A 112 -12.26 -7.04 -33.21
N ILE A 113 -11.53 -6.06 -33.72
CA ILE A 113 -12.01 -5.13 -34.75
C ILE A 113 -11.16 -5.35 -35.99
N ALA A 114 -11.74 -5.95 -37.03
CA ALA A 114 -11.11 -6.03 -38.34
C ALA A 114 -11.00 -4.64 -38.96
N VAL A 115 -9.80 -4.30 -39.44
CA VAL A 115 -9.53 -3.04 -40.14
C VAL A 115 -8.84 -3.30 -41.48
N GLU A 116 -9.20 -2.53 -42.48
CA GLU A 116 -8.58 -2.56 -43.81
C GLU A 116 -8.45 -1.14 -44.38
N LYS A 117 -7.79 -1.01 -45.53
CA LYS A 117 -7.60 0.26 -46.23
C LYS A 117 -8.90 1.09 -46.31
N GLY A 118 -8.81 2.35 -45.89
CA GLY A 118 -9.94 3.28 -45.83
C GLY A 118 -10.66 3.28 -44.47
N ASP A 119 -10.31 2.40 -43.54
CA ASP A 119 -10.87 2.42 -42.19
C ASP A 119 -10.20 3.47 -41.31
N LEU A 120 -11.01 4.15 -40.51
CA LEU A 120 -10.58 5.10 -39.51
C LEU A 120 -11.09 4.63 -38.13
N LEU A 121 -10.15 4.45 -37.20
CA LEU A 121 -10.40 3.98 -35.85
C LEU A 121 -9.92 5.05 -34.85
N VAL A 122 -10.76 5.39 -33.89
CA VAL A 122 -10.40 6.24 -32.74
C VAL A 122 -10.43 5.38 -31.49
N VAL A 123 -9.29 5.34 -30.80
CA VAL A 123 -9.12 4.54 -29.60
C VAL A 123 -8.96 5.49 -28.40
N PRO A 124 -9.84 5.42 -27.40
CA PRO A 124 -9.83 6.36 -26.28
C PRO A 124 -8.65 6.10 -25.34
N ALA A 125 -8.26 7.13 -24.59
CA ALA A 125 -7.27 6.99 -23.52
C ALA A 125 -7.76 5.98 -22.46
N GLY A 126 -6.86 5.13 -21.96
CA GLY A 126 -7.17 4.19 -20.88
C GLY A 126 -7.81 2.87 -21.32
N ILE A 127 -8.06 2.66 -22.61
CA ILE A 127 -8.47 1.34 -23.11
C ILE A 127 -7.24 0.46 -23.34
N TYR A 128 -7.31 -0.78 -22.88
CA TYR A 128 -6.32 -1.80 -23.24
C TYR A 128 -6.58 -2.26 -24.66
N HIS A 129 -5.52 -2.35 -25.44
CA HIS A 129 -5.58 -2.91 -26.76
C HIS A 129 -4.26 -3.59 -27.13
N ARG A 130 -4.30 -4.28 -28.25
CA ARG A 130 -3.11 -4.76 -28.96
C ARG A 130 -3.41 -4.76 -30.44
N PHE A 131 -2.37 -4.82 -31.25
CA PHE A 131 -2.50 -4.84 -32.70
C PHE A 131 -2.03 -6.17 -33.24
N THR A 132 -2.83 -6.79 -34.10
CA THR A 132 -2.48 -8.08 -34.72
C THR A 132 -2.56 -7.97 -36.24
N LEU A 133 -1.63 -8.63 -36.93
CA LEU A 133 -1.66 -8.71 -38.38
C LEU A 133 -2.53 -9.88 -38.83
N ASP A 134 -3.13 -9.74 -40.01
CA ASP A 134 -3.76 -10.85 -40.70
C ASP A 134 -2.72 -11.68 -41.46
N THR A 135 -3.17 -12.67 -42.23
CA THR A 135 -2.29 -13.55 -43.01
C THR A 135 -1.50 -12.85 -44.12
N ASN A 136 -1.82 -11.60 -44.44
CA ASN A 136 -1.09 -10.82 -45.44
C ASN A 136 0.15 -10.14 -44.84
N ASP A 137 0.31 -10.15 -43.50
CA ASP A 137 1.48 -9.62 -42.77
C ASP A 137 1.88 -8.19 -43.20
N TYR A 138 0.89 -7.39 -43.62
CA TYR A 138 1.08 -6.05 -44.18
C TYR A 138 -0.04 -5.08 -43.80
N ILE A 139 0.35 -3.99 -43.14
CA ILE A 139 -0.53 -2.85 -42.92
C ILE A 139 0.27 -1.55 -42.86
N LYS A 140 -0.34 -0.49 -43.38
CA LYS A 140 0.17 0.87 -43.29
C LYS A 140 -0.91 1.77 -42.70
N ALA A 141 -0.63 2.36 -41.54
CA ALA A 141 -1.57 3.21 -40.83
C ALA A 141 -0.97 4.61 -40.58
N LEU A 142 -1.75 5.65 -40.83
CA LEU A 142 -1.49 7.00 -40.34
C LEU A 142 -2.00 7.10 -38.90
N ARG A 143 -1.12 7.51 -37.99
CA ARG A 143 -1.44 7.79 -36.60
C ARG A 143 -1.50 9.30 -36.37
N LEU A 144 -2.51 9.76 -35.63
CA LEU A 144 -2.60 11.15 -35.15
C LEU A 144 -2.76 11.16 -33.62
N PHE A 145 -2.05 12.09 -32.96
CA PHE A 145 -1.99 12.16 -31.49
C PHE A 145 -1.61 13.56 -30.98
N GLN A 146 -1.93 13.82 -29.72
CA GLN A 146 -1.52 15.02 -28.99
C GLN A 146 -0.23 14.68 -28.20
N LEU A 147 0.85 15.46 -28.35
CA LEU A 147 2.07 15.23 -27.56
C LEU A 147 1.85 15.74 -26.14
N ARG A 148 1.95 14.88 -25.12
CA ARG A 148 2.37 15.30 -23.77
C ARG A 148 3.89 15.33 -23.73
N ALA A 149 4.44 16.43 -23.22
CA ALA A 149 5.88 16.68 -23.11
C ALA A 149 6.62 15.49 -22.47
N THR A 150 7.30 14.69 -23.28
CA THR A 150 8.38 13.82 -22.84
C THR A 150 9.67 14.63 -22.81
N GLY A 151 9.95 15.25 -21.68
CA GLY A 151 11.21 15.96 -21.44
C GLY A 151 11.11 16.91 -20.25
N HIS A 152 11.81 16.59 -19.17
CA HIS A 152 12.23 17.46 -18.07
C HIS A 152 11.21 18.52 -17.63
N VAL A 153 10.48 18.22 -16.55
CA VAL A 153 9.62 19.18 -15.86
C VAL A 153 10.52 20.16 -15.11
N ASP A 154 10.64 21.37 -15.63
CA ASP A 154 11.19 22.51 -14.91
C ASP A 154 10.07 23.52 -14.63
N SER A 155 9.94 23.89 -13.36
CA SER A 155 9.10 24.94 -12.79
C SER A 155 7.56 24.82 -12.81
N ARG A 156 6.97 25.28 -11.71
CA ARG A 156 5.58 25.17 -11.25
C ARG A 156 4.61 26.20 -11.86
N GLU A 157 4.99 26.92 -12.93
CA GLU A 157 4.23 28.12 -13.36
C GLU A 157 3.24 27.94 -14.53
N ASP A 158 3.23 26.81 -15.25
CA ASP A 158 2.32 26.64 -16.41
C ASP A 158 1.01 25.88 -16.13
N PHE A 159 0.74 25.45 -14.89
CA PHE A 159 -0.46 24.66 -14.54
C PHE A 159 -1.78 25.46 -14.47
N GLN A 160 -1.78 26.76 -14.81
CA GLN A 160 -2.97 27.63 -14.68
C GLN A 160 -3.69 28.00 -15.98
N ARG A 161 -3.34 27.43 -17.13
CA ARG A 161 -4.08 27.67 -18.37
C ARG A 161 -4.40 26.34 -19.05
N PHE A 162 -5.68 26.12 -19.33
CA PHE A 162 -6.27 24.93 -19.99
C PHE A 162 -6.76 23.81 -19.05
N SER A 163 -7.84 24.09 -18.31
CA SER A 163 -8.88 23.09 -18.05
C SER A 163 -10.01 23.28 -19.07
N PRO A 164 -10.42 22.25 -19.84
CA PRO A 164 -11.75 22.26 -20.43
C PRO A 164 -12.75 22.02 -19.29
N ASN A 165 -13.66 22.97 -19.07
CA ASN A 165 -14.73 22.86 -18.07
C ASN A 165 -15.51 21.55 -18.25
N PRO A 166 -15.47 20.60 -17.30
CA PRO A 166 -16.64 19.78 -17.06
C PRO A 166 -17.64 20.64 -16.28
N THR A 167 -18.91 20.59 -16.66
CA THR A 167 -20.03 21.19 -15.94
C THR A 167 -19.79 21.26 -14.42
N THR A 168 -19.64 22.48 -13.90
CA THR A 168 -19.18 22.77 -12.54
C THR A 168 -20.27 22.46 -11.51
N ILE A 169 -20.29 21.23 -11.02
CA ILE A 169 -20.74 20.98 -9.65
C ILE A 169 -19.56 21.39 -8.76
N PRO A 170 -19.70 22.40 -7.88
CA PRO A 170 -18.60 22.82 -7.01
C PRO A 170 -18.17 21.65 -6.13
N SER A 171 -16.88 21.33 -6.14
CA SER A 171 -16.34 20.24 -5.33
C SER A 171 -16.41 20.59 -3.85
N ARG A 172 -16.93 19.67 -3.04
CA ARG A 172 -17.04 19.78 -1.60
C ARG A 172 -15.72 19.37 -0.95
N ILE A 173 -14.84 20.35 -0.77
CA ILE A 173 -13.53 20.17 -0.16
C ILE A 173 -13.61 20.45 1.35
N TYR A 174 -13.26 19.46 2.16
CA TYR A 174 -13.09 19.59 3.60
C TYR A 174 -11.64 19.92 3.94
N LYS A 175 -11.43 20.91 4.80
CA LYS A 175 -10.10 21.26 5.33
C LYS A 175 -9.97 20.84 6.78
N SER A 176 -8.73 20.70 7.23
CA SER A 176 -8.44 20.45 8.63
C SER A 176 -9.00 21.55 9.53
N ALA A 177 -9.47 21.17 10.72
CA ALA A 177 -9.80 22.12 11.79
C ALA A 177 -8.53 22.68 12.47
N TYR A 178 -7.38 22.02 12.28
CA TYR A 178 -6.10 22.51 12.78
C TYR A 178 -5.53 23.59 11.84
N PRO A 179 -4.90 24.64 12.38
CA PRO A 179 -4.15 25.59 11.57
C PRO A 179 -3.01 24.93 10.81
N ASP A 180 -2.80 25.36 9.56
CA ASP A 180 -1.69 24.90 8.73
C ASP A 180 -0.34 25.08 9.43
N ARG A 181 0.54 24.10 9.23
CA ARG A 181 1.89 24.09 9.79
C ARG A 181 2.89 24.49 8.71
N VAL A 182 3.98 25.13 9.15
CA VAL A 182 5.16 25.34 8.32
C VAL A 182 5.85 24.00 8.14
N ILE A 183 6.01 23.57 6.89
CA ILE A 183 6.66 22.31 6.55
C ILE A 183 8.09 22.60 6.06
N PRO A 184 9.13 22.15 6.79
CA PRO A 184 10.51 22.40 6.38
C PRO A 184 10.86 21.60 5.11
N ARG A 185 11.55 22.27 4.18
CA ARG A 185 12.11 21.70 2.95
C ARG A 185 13.61 21.49 3.11
N GLU A 186 13.96 20.45 3.85
CA GLU A 186 15.32 20.06 4.20
C GLU A 186 15.41 18.53 4.35
N SER A 187 16.63 18.00 4.52
CA SER A 187 16.81 16.57 4.82
C SER A 187 16.13 16.17 6.13
N VAL A 188 15.53 14.99 6.13
CA VAL A 188 14.97 14.35 7.34
C VAL A 188 16.01 14.29 8.46
N PHE A 189 17.27 13.99 8.13
CA PHE A 189 18.35 13.93 9.12
C PHE A 189 18.62 15.30 9.75
N SER A 190 18.71 16.36 8.94
CA SER A 190 18.92 17.74 9.40
C SER A 190 17.77 18.24 10.27
N LYS A 191 16.52 17.88 9.93
CA LYS A 191 15.34 18.18 10.76
C LYS A 191 15.41 17.52 12.14
N LEU A 192 15.83 16.25 12.20
CA LEU A 192 15.89 15.49 13.45
C LEU A 192 17.10 15.88 14.32
N PHE A 193 18.20 16.30 13.69
CA PHE A 193 19.45 16.70 14.34
C PHE A 193 19.92 18.09 13.89
N PRO A 194 19.17 19.16 14.23
CA PRO A 194 19.52 20.50 13.81
C PRO A 194 20.85 20.95 14.44
N LYS A 195 21.58 21.84 13.75
CA LYS A 195 22.87 22.40 14.24
C LYS A 195 22.77 23.04 15.64
N LYS A 196 21.57 23.51 16.01
CA LYS A 196 21.23 23.98 17.36
C LYS A 196 20.11 23.11 17.91
N PRO A 197 20.44 22.02 18.64
CA PRO A 197 19.44 21.14 19.23
C PRO A 197 18.52 21.88 20.21
N GLU A 198 17.21 21.63 20.12
CA GLU A 198 16.22 22.11 21.11
C GLU A 198 16.36 21.37 22.45
N PHE A 199 16.83 20.11 22.40
CA PHE A 199 16.94 19.22 23.55
C PHE A 199 18.38 18.74 23.75
N ASP A 200 18.75 18.47 25.01
CA ASP A 200 20.05 17.90 25.38
C ASP A 200 20.29 16.57 24.64
N GLU A 201 21.46 16.45 24.01
CA GLU A 201 21.86 15.27 23.24
C GLU A 201 22.10 14.04 24.15
N ASN A 202 22.35 14.23 25.44
CA ASN A 202 22.55 13.13 26.40
C ASN A 202 21.25 12.43 26.82
N LEU A 203 20.08 13.01 26.49
CA LEU A 203 18.81 12.38 26.80
C LEU A 203 18.66 11.03 26.06
N PRO A 204 18.03 10.02 26.69
CA PRO A 204 17.80 8.73 26.06
C PRO A 204 16.89 8.88 24.83
N ALA A 205 17.26 8.26 23.72
CA ALA A 205 16.45 8.18 22.50
C ALA A 205 15.83 6.80 22.34
N PHE A 206 16.64 5.75 22.42
CA PHE A 206 16.21 4.36 22.22
C PHE A 206 16.77 3.45 23.31
N ILE A 207 15.93 2.55 23.82
CA ILE A 207 16.27 1.63 24.90
C ILE A 207 15.88 0.22 24.45
N ASP A 208 16.77 -0.75 24.61
CA ASP A 208 16.47 -2.16 24.34
C ASP A 208 15.61 -2.74 25.49
N ALA A 209 14.40 -3.22 25.15
CA ALA A 209 13.47 -3.76 26.15
C ALA A 209 14.01 -4.99 26.89
N VAL A 210 14.89 -5.78 26.26
CA VAL A 210 15.43 -7.02 26.79
C VAL A 210 16.52 -6.69 27.82
N ASN A 211 17.60 -6.03 27.37
CA ASN A 211 18.82 -5.85 28.17
C ASN A 211 18.96 -4.45 28.80
N GLY A 212 18.14 -3.47 28.41
CA GLY A 212 18.18 -2.10 28.94
C GLY A 212 19.31 -1.22 28.38
N ARG A 213 20.08 -1.71 27.39
CA ARG A 213 21.08 -0.89 26.68
C ARG A 213 20.37 0.32 26.07
N THR A 214 20.99 1.48 26.21
CA THR A 214 20.40 2.75 25.83
C THR A 214 21.32 3.45 24.84
N LEU A 215 20.73 4.06 23.81
CA LEU A 215 21.36 5.05 22.96
C LEU A 215 20.79 6.42 23.30
N SER A 216 21.66 7.36 23.63
CA SER A 216 21.29 8.78 23.72
C SER A 216 21.01 9.36 22.34
N ARG A 217 20.42 10.55 22.28
CA ARG A 217 20.20 11.27 21.01
C ARG A 217 21.52 11.57 20.30
N GLY A 218 22.54 11.94 21.07
CA GLY A 218 23.90 12.15 20.59
C GLY A 218 24.52 10.87 20.02
N ASP A 219 24.33 9.73 20.70
CA ASP A 219 24.80 8.43 20.19
C ASP A 219 24.14 8.08 18.85
N VAL A 220 22.82 8.29 18.72
CA VAL A 220 22.11 8.02 17.45
C VAL A 220 22.68 8.88 16.34
N ARG A 221 22.85 10.19 16.56
CA ARG A 221 23.43 11.11 15.58
C ARG A 221 24.85 10.70 15.20
N ASP A 222 25.71 10.44 16.18
CA ASP A 222 27.11 10.07 15.97
C ASP A 222 27.25 8.75 15.20
N LEU A 223 26.54 7.71 15.65
CA LEU A 223 26.57 6.40 15.01
C LEU A 223 25.98 6.44 13.60
N SER A 224 24.95 7.25 13.34
CA SER A 224 24.41 7.41 11.99
C SER A 224 25.42 8.08 11.05
N LEU A 225 26.15 9.11 11.49
CA LEU A 225 27.20 9.75 10.68
C LEU A 225 28.41 8.83 10.45
N ARG A 226 28.73 7.95 11.41
CA ARG A 226 29.75 6.90 11.25
C ARG A 226 29.31 5.83 10.26
N LEU A 227 28.07 5.38 10.37
CA LEU A 227 27.50 4.43 9.42
C LEU A 227 27.48 5.03 8.01
N ALA A 228 27.05 6.28 7.88
CA ALA A 228 27.04 7.00 6.61
C ALA A 228 28.44 7.07 5.98
N TYR A 229 29.46 7.39 6.79
CA TYR A 229 30.86 7.38 6.35
C TYR A 229 31.28 6.00 5.84
N GLY A 230 30.99 4.95 6.61
CA GLY A 230 31.36 3.59 6.22
C GLY A 230 30.66 3.10 4.95
N LEU A 231 29.37 3.41 4.79
CA LEU A 231 28.61 3.09 3.57
C LEU A 231 29.20 3.80 2.35
N GLN A 232 29.52 5.10 2.45
CA GLN A 232 30.04 5.87 1.32
C GLN A 232 31.53 5.60 1.04
N ARG A 233 32.38 5.67 2.08
CA ARG A 233 33.84 5.74 1.95
C ARG A 233 34.50 4.37 2.00
N THR A 234 33.93 3.42 2.74
CA THR A 234 34.48 2.06 2.85
C THR A 234 33.84 1.12 1.82
N LEU A 235 32.51 1.19 1.65
CA LEU A 235 31.77 0.29 0.76
C LEU A 235 31.48 0.89 -0.63
N GLY A 236 31.72 2.19 -0.82
CA GLY A 236 31.59 2.86 -2.11
C GLY A 236 30.14 3.06 -2.58
N ILE A 237 29.17 3.02 -1.66
CA ILE A 237 27.75 3.24 -1.96
C ILE A 237 27.52 4.73 -2.22
N LYS A 238 26.84 5.06 -3.32
CA LYS A 238 26.70 6.44 -3.80
C LYS A 238 25.37 7.04 -3.39
N ARG A 239 25.33 8.37 -3.26
CA ARG A 239 24.08 9.14 -3.09
C ARG A 239 23.04 8.70 -4.12
N GLY A 240 21.81 8.48 -3.66
CA GLY A 240 20.69 8.03 -4.49
C GLY A 240 20.56 6.51 -4.64
N ASP A 241 21.58 5.73 -4.28
CA ASP A 241 21.51 4.27 -4.25
C ASP A 241 20.53 3.79 -3.16
N THR A 242 19.96 2.61 -3.37
CA THR A 242 19.06 1.96 -2.41
C THR A 242 19.83 1.00 -1.52
N VAL A 243 19.64 1.14 -0.20
CA VAL A 243 20.07 0.15 0.81
C VAL A 243 18.85 -0.45 1.47
N MET A 244 18.74 -1.77 1.39
CA MET A 244 17.71 -2.51 2.09
C MET A 244 18.11 -2.73 3.54
N ILE A 245 17.13 -2.67 4.42
CA ILE A 245 17.31 -3.09 5.81
C ILE A 245 16.36 -4.27 6.07
N PHE A 246 16.90 -5.42 6.48
CA PHE A 246 16.17 -6.68 6.69
C PHE A 246 16.47 -7.24 8.10
N SER A 247 15.74 -6.76 9.11
CA SER A 247 15.91 -7.17 10.51
C SER A 247 14.58 -7.14 11.25
N PRO A 248 14.39 -7.96 12.30
CA PRO A 248 13.42 -7.63 13.34
C PRO A 248 13.78 -6.27 13.98
N ASN A 249 12.87 -5.73 14.79
CA ASN A 249 13.16 -4.54 15.59
C ASN A 249 14.38 -4.79 16.48
N SER A 250 15.26 -3.79 16.57
CA SER A 250 16.47 -3.85 17.40
C SER A 250 16.90 -2.45 17.80
N LEU A 251 17.75 -2.35 18.83
CA LEU A 251 18.29 -1.06 19.31
C LEU A 251 19.01 -0.28 18.21
N PHE A 252 19.68 -0.97 17.28
CA PHE A 252 20.47 -0.35 16.23
C PHE A 252 19.67 -0.03 14.95
N TRP A 253 18.42 -0.49 14.84
CA TRP A 253 17.57 -0.22 13.69
C TRP A 253 17.35 1.27 13.37
N PRO A 254 17.11 2.15 14.37
CA PRO A 254 17.07 3.60 14.15
C PRO A 254 18.34 4.17 13.52
N VAL A 255 19.51 3.70 13.98
CA VAL A 255 20.81 4.13 13.47
C VAL A 255 21.01 3.66 12.03
N ALA A 256 20.62 2.42 11.71
CA ALA A 256 20.68 1.88 10.37
C ALA A 256 19.87 2.72 9.38
N MET A 257 18.61 3.04 9.73
CA MET A 257 17.75 3.89 8.91
C MET A 257 18.33 5.30 8.73
N LEU A 258 18.67 5.97 9.83
CA LEU A 258 19.14 7.36 9.81
C LEU A 258 20.55 7.50 9.24
N GLY A 259 21.38 6.46 9.31
CA GLY A 259 22.69 6.40 8.66
C GLY A 259 22.59 6.31 7.13
N CYS A 260 21.61 5.57 6.60
CA CYS A 260 21.30 5.62 5.17
C CYS A 260 20.87 7.02 4.75
N VAL A 261 19.96 7.66 5.51
CA VAL A 261 19.50 9.03 5.24
C VAL A 261 20.67 10.02 5.28
N ALA A 262 21.54 9.94 6.28
CA ALA A 262 22.71 10.81 6.41
C ALA A 262 23.73 10.63 5.27
N ALA A 263 23.79 9.44 4.66
CA ALA A 263 24.60 9.16 3.47
C ALA A 263 23.91 9.55 2.14
N GLY A 264 22.69 10.11 2.19
CA GLY A 264 21.92 10.46 1.00
C GLY A 264 21.42 9.25 0.21
N LEU A 265 21.17 8.14 0.90
CA LEU A 265 20.71 6.88 0.32
C LEU A 265 19.20 6.71 0.50
N LYS A 266 18.58 5.97 -0.42
CA LYS A 266 17.19 5.51 -0.28
C LYS A 266 17.17 4.31 0.66
N CYS A 267 16.35 4.36 1.69
CA CYS A 267 16.17 3.23 2.60
C CYS A 267 14.97 2.40 2.14
N SER A 268 15.16 1.08 1.96
CA SER A 268 14.13 0.11 1.60
C SER A 268 13.94 -0.89 2.76
N PRO A 269 13.10 -0.58 3.77
CA PRO A 269 12.89 -1.51 4.87
C PRO A 269 12.10 -2.75 4.40
N ALA A 270 12.58 -3.94 4.73
CA ALA A 270 11.96 -5.21 4.38
C ALA A 270 11.37 -5.88 5.64
N ASN A 271 10.24 -6.56 5.46
CA ASN A 271 9.61 -7.32 6.53
C ASN A 271 10.48 -8.51 6.92
N SER A 272 10.90 -8.57 8.19
CA SER A 272 11.73 -9.65 8.72
C SER A 272 11.12 -11.06 8.62
N ALA A 273 9.82 -11.15 8.38
CA ALA A 273 9.10 -12.40 8.17
C ALA A 273 8.92 -12.79 6.70
N TYR A 274 9.48 -12.04 5.75
CA TYR A 274 9.38 -12.39 4.33
C TYR A 274 10.02 -13.74 4.01
N THR A 275 9.37 -14.44 3.09
CA THR A 275 9.94 -15.58 2.39
C THR A 275 11.05 -15.14 1.41
N PRO A 276 11.94 -16.05 0.97
CA PRO A 276 12.95 -15.73 -0.03
C PRO A 276 12.39 -15.04 -1.28
N SER A 277 11.27 -15.53 -1.84
CA SER A 277 10.68 -14.96 -3.06
C SER A 277 10.07 -13.57 -2.85
N GLU A 278 9.43 -13.32 -1.70
CA GLU A 278 8.94 -11.97 -1.36
C GLU A 278 10.09 -10.98 -1.19
N LEU A 279 11.18 -11.43 -0.57
CA LEU A 279 12.39 -10.63 -0.41
C LEU A 279 13.09 -10.38 -1.76
N ALA A 280 13.21 -11.39 -2.60
CA ALA A 280 13.79 -11.30 -3.95
C ALA A 280 13.03 -10.28 -4.81
N HIS A 281 11.69 -10.30 -4.77
CA HIS A 281 10.86 -9.29 -5.42
C HIS A 281 11.21 -7.87 -4.97
N GLN A 282 11.31 -7.62 -3.66
CA GLN A 282 11.67 -6.29 -3.16
C GLN A 282 13.12 -5.89 -3.51
N ILE A 283 14.08 -6.81 -3.46
CA ILE A 283 15.48 -6.54 -3.84
C ILE A 283 15.54 -6.11 -5.31
N LEU A 284 14.87 -6.84 -6.20
CA LEU A 284 14.83 -6.57 -7.63
C LEU A 284 14.15 -5.22 -7.92
N ASP A 285 12.93 -5.03 -7.39
CA ASP A 285 12.13 -3.84 -7.68
C ASP A 285 12.77 -2.56 -7.11
N SER A 286 13.34 -2.63 -5.89
CA SER A 286 13.99 -1.47 -5.27
C SER A 286 15.40 -1.18 -5.79
N GLY A 287 15.98 -2.09 -6.59
CA GLY A 287 17.35 -2.00 -7.08
C GLY A 287 18.39 -2.05 -5.96
N SER A 288 18.08 -2.69 -4.83
CA SER A 288 18.94 -2.66 -3.65
C SER A 288 20.25 -3.44 -3.87
N GLY A 289 21.37 -2.73 -3.87
CA GLY A 289 22.70 -3.31 -4.05
C GLY A 289 23.31 -3.90 -2.77
N PHE A 290 22.96 -3.35 -1.61
CA PHE A 290 23.44 -3.78 -0.30
C PHE A 290 22.28 -4.01 0.67
N VAL A 291 22.48 -4.93 1.62
CA VAL A 291 21.48 -5.29 2.63
C VAL A 291 22.11 -5.27 4.02
N LEU A 292 21.59 -4.39 4.86
CA LEU A 292 21.81 -4.39 6.30
C LEU A 292 20.88 -5.45 6.91
N VAL A 293 21.42 -6.59 7.34
CA VAL A 293 20.64 -7.78 7.70
C VAL A 293 20.94 -8.28 9.11
N HIS A 294 19.91 -8.66 9.84
CA HIS A 294 20.10 -9.31 11.13
C HIS A 294 20.77 -10.69 10.92
N PRO A 295 21.74 -11.10 11.76
CA PRO A 295 22.49 -12.34 11.51
C PRO A 295 21.62 -13.60 11.32
N MET A 296 20.53 -13.72 12.07
CA MET A 296 19.59 -14.85 11.95
C MET A 296 18.85 -14.92 10.60
N LEU A 297 18.84 -13.84 9.82
CA LEU A 297 18.10 -13.72 8.56
C LEU A 297 19.00 -13.84 7.31
N VAL A 298 20.32 -13.96 7.49
CA VAL A 298 21.28 -14.11 6.38
C VAL A 298 20.91 -15.29 5.47
N GLY A 299 20.51 -16.43 6.05
CA GLY A 299 20.11 -17.60 5.27
C GLY A 299 18.92 -17.34 4.33
N THR A 300 17.93 -16.57 4.77
CA THR A 300 16.79 -16.18 3.93
C THR A 300 17.22 -15.21 2.83
N LEU A 301 18.09 -14.26 3.14
CA LEU A 301 18.65 -13.33 2.16
C LEU A 301 19.45 -14.04 1.06
N LEU A 302 20.30 -15.02 1.44
CA LEU A 302 21.09 -15.76 0.45
C LEU A 302 20.21 -16.55 -0.52
N LYS A 303 19.13 -17.17 -0.03
CA LYS A 303 18.14 -17.85 -0.89
C LYS A 303 17.43 -16.87 -1.82
N ALA A 304 17.08 -15.68 -1.34
CA ALA A 304 16.49 -14.64 -2.18
C ALA A 304 17.46 -14.17 -3.29
N LEU A 305 18.75 -14.01 -2.96
CA LEU A 305 19.79 -13.64 -3.92
C LEU A 305 20.07 -14.78 -4.93
N GLU A 306 19.97 -16.04 -4.50
CA GLU A 306 20.04 -17.21 -5.36
C GLU A 306 18.88 -17.24 -6.37
N GLU A 307 17.64 -16.96 -5.95
CA GLU A 307 16.49 -16.82 -6.85
C GLU A 307 16.68 -15.71 -7.91
N LEU A 308 17.45 -14.68 -7.58
CA LEU A 308 17.85 -13.60 -8.49
C LEU A 308 19.09 -13.93 -9.33
N ASN A 309 19.59 -15.16 -9.28
CA ASN A 309 20.81 -15.63 -9.96
C ASN A 309 22.07 -14.83 -9.60
N VAL A 310 22.15 -14.26 -8.38
CA VAL A 310 23.33 -13.54 -7.91
C VAL A 310 24.40 -14.56 -7.48
N PRO A 311 25.61 -14.54 -8.06
CA PRO A 311 26.67 -15.48 -7.68
C PRO A 311 27.03 -15.35 -6.19
N ILE A 312 27.30 -16.46 -5.51
CA ILE A 312 27.54 -16.47 -4.05
C ILE A 312 28.62 -15.49 -3.58
N LYS A 313 29.70 -15.31 -4.36
CA LYS A 313 30.78 -14.35 -4.06
C LYS A 313 30.31 -12.90 -4.12
N GLU A 314 29.37 -12.60 -5.01
CA GLU A 314 28.76 -11.28 -5.09
C GLU A 314 27.73 -11.11 -3.98
N ALA A 315 26.88 -12.11 -3.75
CA ALA A 315 25.90 -12.12 -2.66
C ALA A 315 26.55 -11.82 -1.30
N GLN A 316 27.68 -12.46 -1.00
CA GLN A 316 28.47 -12.23 0.22
C GLN A 316 28.91 -10.76 0.40
N LYS A 317 29.25 -10.06 -0.69
CA LYS A 317 29.67 -8.65 -0.64
C LYS A 317 28.50 -7.70 -0.38
N ARG A 318 27.27 -8.11 -0.70
CA ARG A 318 26.06 -7.31 -0.47
C ARG A 318 25.60 -7.34 0.99
N VAL A 319 26.12 -8.27 1.80
CA VAL A 319 25.69 -8.49 3.19
C VAL A 319 26.48 -7.61 4.17
N ILE A 320 25.76 -6.82 4.96
CA ILE A 320 26.27 -6.09 6.12
C ILE A 320 25.48 -6.55 7.34
N LEU A 321 26.16 -7.17 8.32
CA LEU A 321 25.49 -7.71 9.50
C LEU A 321 25.08 -6.60 10.46
N LEU A 322 23.83 -6.61 10.90
CA LEU A 322 23.28 -5.65 11.87
C LEU A 322 23.40 -6.22 13.30
N ASN A 323 24.63 -6.34 13.80
CA ASN A 323 25.00 -6.94 15.09
C ASN A 323 25.80 -5.98 15.98
N PHE A 324 25.32 -4.76 16.18
CA PHE A 324 26.07 -3.69 16.86
C PHE A 324 26.45 -4.05 18.32
N LYS A 325 27.76 -4.22 18.55
CA LYS A 325 28.34 -4.70 19.81
C LYS A 325 27.71 -6.01 20.30
N GLU A 326 27.35 -6.87 19.36
CA GLU A 326 26.82 -8.20 19.61
C GLU A 326 27.66 -9.23 18.87
N ALA A 327 27.89 -10.38 19.50
CA ALA A 327 28.65 -11.45 18.88
C ALA A 327 27.94 -11.92 17.60
N ALA A 328 28.67 -11.93 16.49
CA ALA A 328 28.18 -12.54 15.26
C ALA A 328 28.10 -14.08 15.46
N PRO A 329 27.08 -14.75 14.93
CA PRO A 329 27.04 -16.21 14.91
C PRO A 329 28.25 -16.80 14.18
N GLU A 330 28.72 -17.96 14.62
CA GLU A 330 29.81 -18.69 13.96
C GLU A 330 29.48 -18.93 12.47
N GLY A 331 30.47 -18.74 11.59
CA GLY A 331 30.32 -18.89 10.15
C GLY A 331 29.79 -17.64 9.43
N THR A 332 29.59 -16.53 10.14
CA THR A 332 29.20 -15.24 9.56
C THR A 332 30.35 -14.23 9.43
N GLU A 333 31.58 -14.64 9.76
CA GLU A 333 32.80 -13.81 9.73
C GLU A 333 33.18 -13.38 8.32
N ILE A 334 32.70 -14.11 7.31
CA ILE A 334 32.91 -13.82 5.89
C ILE A 334 32.14 -12.60 5.39
N TYR A 335 31.13 -12.14 6.14
CA TYR A 335 30.31 -10.97 5.77
C TYR A 335 30.82 -9.69 6.43
N THR A 336 30.44 -8.55 5.88
CA THR A 336 30.83 -7.24 6.42
C THR A 336 30.22 -7.05 7.81
N GLN A 337 31.08 -6.85 8.82
CA GLN A 337 30.66 -6.59 10.20
C GLN A 337 30.40 -5.09 10.41
N ILE A 338 29.37 -4.74 11.20
CA ILE A 338 29.01 -3.33 11.41
C ILE A 338 30.02 -2.57 12.29
N ASP A 339 30.57 -3.18 13.34
CA ASP A 339 31.45 -2.48 14.29
C ASP A 339 32.73 -1.93 13.63
N PRO A 340 33.42 -2.68 12.73
CA PRO A 340 34.51 -2.13 11.92
C PRO A 340 34.07 -0.97 11.01
N ILE A 341 32.88 -1.05 10.40
CA ILE A 341 32.33 0.02 9.55
C ILE A 341 32.13 1.31 10.37
N LEU A 342 31.59 1.21 11.59
CA LEU A 342 31.38 2.34 12.49
C LEU A 342 32.66 2.92 13.08
N SER A 343 33.74 2.13 13.12
CA SER A 343 35.04 2.54 13.65
C SER A 343 35.95 3.15 12.58
N GLY A 344 35.60 3.02 11.30
CA GLY A 344 36.45 3.46 10.17
C GLY A 344 36.49 4.97 9.93
N GLY A 345 35.55 5.73 10.50
CA GLY A 345 35.49 7.20 10.36
C GLY A 345 34.08 7.74 10.62
N LYS A 346 33.88 9.02 10.35
CA LYS A 346 32.61 9.73 10.54
C LYS A 346 32.50 10.85 9.50
N LEU A 347 31.30 11.07 8.94
CA LEU A 347 31.04 12.25 8.12
C LEU A 347 31.02 13.50 9.01
N GLU A 348 31.66 14.57 8.55
CA GLU A 348 31.62 15.86 9.24
C GLU A 348 30.21 16.47 9.24
N GLU A 349 29.54 16.40 8.08
CA GLU A 349 28.14 16.77 7.87
C GLU A 349 27.43 15.66 7.06
N GLU A 350 26.12 15.56 7.24
CA GLU A 350 25.25 14.71 6.43
C GLU A 350 25.09 15.21 4.99
N GLU A 351 24.63 14.33 4.10
CA GLU A 351 24.11 14.72 2.79
C GLU A 351 22.85 15.60 2.94
N ARG A 352 22.86 16.74 2.25
CA ARG A 352 21.77 17.72 2.30
C ARG A 352 20.76 17.54 1.17
N PHE A 353 19.50 17.84 1.52
CA PHE A 353 18.34 17.83 0.63
C PHE A 353 17.50 19.07 0.92
N ASP A 354 18.09 20.25 0.69
CA ASP A 354 17.47 21.55 0.97
C ASP A 354 16.62 22.02 -0.22
N GLY A 355 15.53 22.75 0.06
CA GLY A 355 14.64 23.27 -0.97
C GLY A 355 14.01 22.15 -1.79
N ASP A 356 14.14 22.22 -3.12
CA ASP A 356 13.50 21.26 -4.02
C ASP A 356 14.13 19.86 -4.00
N LEU A 357 15.37 19.75 -3.54
CA LEU A 357 15.99 18.44 -3.30
C LEU A 357 15.26 17.64 -2.20
N SER A 358 14.51 18.31 -1.31
CA SER A 358 13.69 17.60 -0.32
C SER A 358 12.56 16.77 -0.94
N ASP A 359 12.22 16.98 -2.22
CA ASP A 359 11.26 16.14 -2.94
C ASP A 359 11.89 14.83 -3.45
N GLU A 360 13.20 14.59 -3.25
CA GLU A 360 13.83 13.30 -3.54
C GLU A 360 13.34 12.19 -2.59
N THR A 361 13.20 10.97 -3.11
CA THR A 361 12.80 9.78 -2.37
C THR A 361 13.81 9.43 -1.28
N VAL A 362 13.35 9.27 -0.03
CA VAL A 362 14.16 8.85 1.12
C VAL A 362 13.78 7.45 1.62
N TYR A 363 12.50 7.08 1.53
CA TYR A 363 12.01 5.76 1.94
C TYR A 363 11.25 5.07 0.81
N LEU A 364 11.48 3.76 0.71
CA LEU A 364 10.77 2.82 -0.14
C LEU A 364 10.07 1.78 0.74
N CYS A 365 8.99 2.19 1.40
CA CYS A 365 8.18 1.26 2.20
C CYS A 365 7.27 0.44 1.28
N TYR A 366 7.35 -0.88 1.35
CA TYR A 366 6.52 -1.75 0.52
C TYR A 366 5.13 -1.95 1.14
N SER A 367 4.08 -1.51 0.43
CA SER A 367 2.70 -1.68 0.86
C SER A 367 2.12 -2.98 0.30
N SER A 368 1.40 -3.73 1.13
CA SER A 368 0.68 -4.93 0.71
C SER A 368 -0.65 -4.52 0.07
N GLY A 369 -0.67 -4.45 -1.26
CA GLY A 369 -1.91 -4.28 -2.02
C GLY A 369 -2.88 -5.45 -1.77
N THR A 370 -4.18 -5.19 -1.85
CA THR A 370 -5.24 -6.21 -1.64
C THR A 370 -5.31 -7.26 -2.77
N THR A 371 -4.63 -7.03 -3.90
CA THR A 371 -4.81 -7.81 -5.14
C THR A 371 -3.51 -8.25 -5.84
N GLY A 372 -2.29 -7.90 -5.36
CA GLY A 372 -1.03 -8.17 -6.09
C GLY A 372 0.22 -8.33 -5.21
N LEU A 373 1.40 -8.38 -5.82
CA LEU A 373 2.71 -8.27 -5.12
C LEU A 373 2.81 -6.91 -4.43
N SER A 374 3.66 -6.80 -3.41
CA SER A 374 3.87 -5.54 -2.70
C SER A 374 4.50 -4.49 -3.62
N LYS A 375 4.10 -3.23 -3.44
CA LYS A 375 4.56 -2.09 -4.25
C LYS A 375 5.44 -1.18 -3.41
N GLY A 376 6.59 -0.76 -3.94
CA GLY A 376 7.43 0.24 -3.29
C GLY A 376 6.77 1.61 -3.35
N VAL A 377 6.43 2.19 -2.20
CA VAL A 377 5.89 3.55 -2.10
C VAL A 377 7.05 4.53 -1.99
N GLU A 378 7.17 5.46 -2.94
CA GLU A 378 8.20 6.50 -2.92
C GLU A 378 7.80 7.65 -1.99
N THR A 379 8.40 7.67 -0.81
CA THR A 379 8.22 8.74 0.18
C THR A 379 9.42 9.67 0.17
N SER A 380 9.20 10.98 -0.01
CA SER A 380 10.28 11.98 -0.04
C SER A 380 10.67 12.50 1.35
N HIS A 381 11.80 13.23 1.42
CA HIS A 381 12.15 13.97 2.64
C HIS A 381 11.07 14.97 3.02
N HIS A 382 10.51 15.69 2.04
CA HIS A 382 9.43 16.64 2.24
C HIS A 382 8.15 15.95 2.74
N ASN A 383 7.77 14.81 2.17
CA ASN A 383 6.60 14.05 2.63
C ASN A 383 6.76 13.59 4.10
N THR A 384 7.94 13.11 4.44
CA THR A 384 8.29 12.70 5.80
C THR A 384 8.27 13.89 6.76
N ASN A 385 8.88 15.01 6.37
CA ASN A 385 8.87 16.22 7.17
C ASN A 385 7.45 16.77 7.36
N ALA A 386 6.61 16.68 6.33
CA ALA A 386 5.21 17.07 6.38
C ALA A 386 4.47 16.31 7.48
N VAL A 387 4.47 14.98 7.42
CA VAL A 387 3.71 14.16 8.38
C VAL A 387 4.17 14.36 9.83
N ILE A 388 5.46 14.60 10.06
CA ILE A 388 6.02 14.80 11.40
C ILE A 388 5.55 16.16 11.94
N SER A 389 5.59 17.20 11.11
CA SER A 389 5.13 18.54 11.49
C SER A 389 3.61 18.59 11.72
N MET A 390 2.83 17.89 10.89
CA MET A 390 1.38 17.77 11.02
C MET A 390 0.99 16.95 12.26
N SER A 391 1.68 15.81 12.50
CA SER A 391 1.42 14.95 13.66
C SER A 391 1.69 15.69 14.98
N ARG A 392 2.70 16.56 15.05
CA ARG A 392 2.98 17.35 16.27
C ARG A 392 1.81 18.23 16.71
N ALA A 393 0.90 18.59 15.80
CA ALA A 393 -0.25 19.44 16.12
C ALA A 393 -1.48 18.65 16.64
N ALA A 394 -1.61 17.36 16.28
CA ALA A 394 -2.84 16.59 16.47
C ALA A 394 -2.66 15.25 17.20
N PHE A 395 -1.45 14.68 17.17
CA PHE A 395 -1.14 13.45 17.90
C PHE A 395 -1.19 13.70 19.41
N PRO A 396 -1.65 12.73 20.23
CA PRO A 396 -1.63 12.84 21.68
C PRO A 396 -0.33 13.41 22.23
N GLU A 397 -0.45 14.46 23.04
CA GLU A 397 0.70 15.19 23.57
C GLU A 397 1.59 14.26 24.42
N MET A 398 2.83 14.08 23.96
CA MET A 398 3.90 13.42 24.71
C MET A 398 4.91 14.48 25.13
N ILE A 399 5.31 14.43 26.40
CA ILE A 399 6.10 15.46 27.08
C ILE A 399 7.46 14.89 27.45
N GLN A 400 8.52 15.58 27.04
CA GLN A 400 9.90 15.27 27.42
C GLN A 400 10.04 15.16 28.94
N GLY A 401 10.77 14.14 29.41
CA GLY A 401 11.02 13.91 30.84
C GLY A 401 9.83 13.33 31.63
N ARG A 402 8.63 13.27 31.02
CA ARG A 402 7.44 12.64 31.60
C ARG A 402 7.09 11.35 30.89
N ASP A 403 7.15 11.34 29.56
CA ASP A 403 6.64 10.23 28.75
C ASP A 403 7.73 9.27 28.29
N VAL A 404 7.37 8.00 28.20
CA VAL A 404 8.20 6.90 27.70
C VAL A 404 7.33 6.03 26.80
N LEU A 405 7.74 5.86 25.55
CA LEU A 405 6.99 5.13 24.54
C LEU A 405 7.47 3.68 24.45
N LEU A 406 6.55 2.72 24.42
CA LEU A 406 6.87 1.33 24.11
C LEU A 406 6.69 1.06 22.60
N GLY A 407 7.78 0.74 21.93
CA GLY A 407 7.84 0.46 20.50
C GLY A 407 7.80 -1.03 20.19
N ILE A 408 6.60 -1.53 19.88
CA ILE A 408 6.36 -2.94 19.49
C ILE A 408 5.94 -3.11 18.03
N LEU A 409 5.62 -2.01 17.34
CA LEU A 409 5.21 -2.07 15.94
C LEU A 409 6.42 -2.37 15.06
N PRO A 410 6.23 -3.06 13.92
CA PRO A 410 7.34 -3.38 13.04
C PRO A 410 7.97 -2.10 12.47
N LEU A 411 9.27 -1.93 12.69
CA LEU A 411 9.99 -0.72 12.25
C LEU A 411 10.28 -0.72 10.73
N PHE A 412 10.05 -1.83 10.02
CA PHE A 412 10.08 -1.85 8.56
C PHE A 412 8.81 -1.22 7.94
N HIS A 413 7.72 -1.17 8.69
CA HIS A 413 6.47 -0.57 8.23
C HIS A 413 6.51 0.94 8.47
N SER A 414 5.98 1.74 7.55
CA SER A 414 5.96 3.21 7.63
C SER A 414 5.46 3.73 8.98
N TYR A 415 4.42 3.09 9.55
CA TYR A 415 3.91 3.42 10.88
C TYR A 415 4.99 3.31 11.99
N GLY A 416 5.72 2.20 12.07
CA GLY A 416 6.81 2.04 13.03
C GLY A 416 8.00 2.93 12.70
N ALA A 417 8.42 2.97 11.44
CA ALA A 417 9.56 3.76 10.99
C ALA A 417 9.41 5.26 11.33
N LEU A 418 8.20 5.82 11.23
CA LEU A 418 8.00 7.24 11.44
C LEU A 418 7.59 7.55 12.88
N HIS A 419 6.65 6.81 13.46
CA HIS A 419 6.13 7.11 14.80
C HIS A 419 6.91 6.49 15.95
N LEU A 420 7.75 5.47 15.72
CA LEU A 420 8.63 4.89 16.75
C LEU A 420 10.10 5.30 16.62
N ILE A 421 10.50 5.95 15.52
CA ILE A 421 11.88 6.44 15.34
C ILE A 421 11.90 7.95 15.24
N GLN A 422 11.28 8.52 14.20
CA GLN A 422 11.50 9.93 13.86
C GLN A 422 10.66 10.87 14.71
N TYR A 423 9.38 10.57 14.92
CA TYR A 423 8.48 11.44 15.68
C TYR A 423 8.93 11.62 17.14
N PRO A 424 9.29 10.56 17.91
CA PRO A 424 9.75 10.72 19.29
C PRO A 424 11.07 11.50 19.42
N LEU A 425 11.94 11.42 18.41
CA LEU A 425 13.16 12.24 18.34
C LEU A 425 12.84 13.75 18.26
N THR A 426 11.71 14.15 17.68
CA THR A 426 11.29 15.57 17.67
C THR A 426 10.77 16.09 19.02
N LEU A 427 10.45 15.17 19.94
CA LEU A 427 9.90 15.48 21.26
C LEU A 427 10.88 15.15 22.41
N ALA A 428 12.04 14.57 22.08
CA ALA A 428 12.98 13.99 23.06
C ALA A 428 12.29 13.03 24.05
N VAL A 429 11.37 12.21 23.53
CA VAL A 429 10.70 11.14 24.26
C VAL A 429 11.41 9.82 23.95
N PRO A 430 11.92 9.09 24.96
CA PRO A 430 12.60 7.82 24.75
C PRO A 430 11.62 6.73 24.29
N VAL A 431 12.11 5.85 23.42
CA VAL A 431 11.38 4.67 22.95
C VAL A 431 12.06 3.40 23.44
N VAL A 432 11.32 2.59 24.18
CA VAL A 432 11.72 1.23 24.57
C VAL A 432 11.36 0.29 23.42
N ILE A 433 12.36 -0.19 22.69
CA ILE A 433 12.18 -1.04 21.51
C ILE A 433 12.10 -2.50 21.95
N SER A 434 10.99 -3.16 21.60
CA SER A 434 10.84 -4.61 21.69
C SER A 434 11.04 -5.25 20.31
N PRO A 435 11.74 -6.38 20.20
CA PRO A 435 11.93 -7.09 18.92
C PRO A 435 10.62 -7.45 18.20
N ALA A 436 9.61 -7.83 18.99
CA ALA A 436 8.27 -8.13 18.55
C ALA A 436 7.27 -7.97 19.71
N PHE A 437 5.97 -8.07 19.42
CA PHE A 437 4.96 -8.18 20.47
C PHE A 437 4.99 -9.56 21.13
N ASN A 438 5.21 -9.58 22.43
CA ASN A 438 5.00 -10.75 23.30
C ASN A 438 4.21 -10.28 24.53
N PRO A 439 3.10 -10.96 24.93
CA PRO A 439 2.26 -10.48 26.02
C PRO A 439 3.00 -10.31 27.36
N GLU A 440 3.89 -11.25 27.71
CA GLU A 440 4.62 -11.21 28.99
C GLU A 440 5.68 -10.10 28.97
N THR A 441 6.46 -9.99 27.90
CA THR A 441 7.46 -8.92 27.74
C THR A 441 6.81 -7.53 27.67
N PHE A 442 5.67 -7.41 26.99
CA PHE A 442 4.89 -6.18 26.93
C PHE A 442 4.47 -5.73 28.33
N CYS A 443 3.80 -6.62 29.09
CA CYS A 443 3.27 -6.27 30.41
C CYS A 443 4.39 -6.01 31.43
N SER A 444 5.48 -6.80 31.41
CA SER A 444 6.62 -6.61 32.32
C SER A 444 7.46 -5.36 32.02
N SER A 445 7.49 -4.90 30.77
CA SER A 445 8.20 -3.67 30.38
C SER A 445 7.56 -2.41 30.96
N ILE A 446 6.24 -2.40 31.15
CA ILE A 446 5.49 -1.24 31.63
C ILE A 446 6.00 -0.74 32.99
N PRO A 447 6.00 -1.55 34.07
CA PRO A 447 6.50 -1.11 35.36
C PRO A 447 8.04 -0.97 35.38
N ARG A 448 8.76 -1.76 34.58
CA ARG A 448 10.24 -1.73 34.50
C ARG A 448 10.78 -0.41 33.97
N PHE A 449 10.18 0.10 32.88
CA PHE A 449 10.65 1.30 32.19
C PHE A 449 9.71 2.50 32.39
N LYS A 450 8.68 2.36 33.23
CA LYS A 450 7.65 3.38 33.47
C LYS A 450 7.01 3.87 32.17
N ILE A 451 6.66 2.91 31.31
CA ILE A 451 6.00 3.19 30.02
C ILE A 451 4.72 3.98 30.27
N THR A 452 4.57 5.11 29.55
CA THR A 452 3.40 5.97 29.64
C THR A 452 2.48 5.85 28.43
N CYS A 453 3.01 5.42 27.30
CA CYS A 453 2.23 5.17 26.11
C CYS A 453 2.79 4.02 25.27
N ALA A 454 1.93 3.41 24.46
CA ALA A 454 2.34 2.46 23.44
C ALA A 454 1.53 2.67 22.17
N LEU A 455 2.16 2.47 21.02
CA LEU A 455 1.46 2.39 19.74
C LEU A 455 1.12 0.93 19.48
N VAL A 456 -0.15 0.64 19.27
CA VAL A 456 -0.68 -0.72 19.19
C VAL A 456 -1.61 -0.89 17.99
N VAL A 457 -1.97 -2.16 17.75
CA VAL A 457 -2.96 -2.57 16.76
C VAL A 457 -4.07 -3.38 17.46
N PRO A 458 -5.28 -3.51 16.89
CA PRO A 458 -6.39 -4.16 17.59
C PRO A 458 -6.10 -5.56 18.17
N PRO A 459 -5.32 -6.46 17.51
CA PRO A 459 -4.94 -7.75 18.10
C PRO A 459 -4.24 -7.64 19.47
N VAL A 460 -3.43 -6.60 19.69
CA VAL A 460 -2.78 -6.35 20.99
C VAL A 460 -3.81 -6.00 22.05
N LEU A 461 -4.83 -5.20 21.70
CA LEU A 461 -5.92 -4.87 22.62
C LEU A 461 -6.76 -6.10 22.99
N VAL A 462 -7.01 -7.02 22.06
CA VAL A 462 -7.68 -8.31 22.34
C VAL A 462 -6.87 -9.13 23.37
N VAL A 463 -5.55 -9.16 23.21
CA VAL A 463 -4.66 -9.81 24.18
C VAL A 463 -4.73 -9.12 25.53
N LEU A 464 -4.68 -7.78 25.59
CA LEU A 464 -4.78 -7.05 26.85
C LEU A 464 -6.13 -7.28 27.54
N ALA A 465 -7.22 -7.43 26.79
CA ALA A 465 -8.54 -7.72 27.34
C ALA A 465 -8.65 -9.10 28.02
N SER A 466 -7.83 -10.08 27.65
CA SER A 466 -8.05 -11.49 28.04
C SER A 466 -6.84 -12.26 28.59
N HIS A 467 -5.60 -11.90 28.21
CA HIS A 467 -4.41 -12.69 28.51
C HIS A 467 -4.00 -12.62 29.99
N PRO A 468 -3.62 -13.74 30.67
CA PRO A 468 -3.29 -13.76 32.11
C PRO A 468 -2.09 -12.90 32.52
N ALA A 469 -1.19 -12.57 31.60
CA ALA A 469 -0.03 -11.72 31.88
C ALA A 469 -0.42 -10.35 32.45
N VAL A 470 -1.56 -9.79 32.03
CA VAL A 470 -2.03 -8.47 32.50
C VAL A 470 -2.27 -8.46 34.00
N ASP A 471 -2.70 -9.57 34.58
CA ASP A 471 -3.04 -9.68 35.99
C ASP A 471 -1.79 -9.77 36.90
N LYS A 472 -0.60 -9.92 36.31
CA LYS A 472 0.68 -10.05 37.04
C LYS A 472 1.39 -8.71 37.28
N TYR A 473 1.18 -7.72 36.43
CA TYR A 473 2.00 -6.50 36.41
C TYR A 473 1.21 -5.24 36.78
N ASP A 474 1.93 -4.22 37.26
CA ASP A 474 1.38 -2.89 37.52
C ASP A 474 1.37 -2.07 36.23
N PHE A 475 0.25 -1.40 35.96
CA PHE A 475 0.06 -0.56 34.77
C PHE A 475 -0.01 0.93 35.10
N SER A 476 0.17 1.33 36.37
CA SER A 476 -0.08 2.70 36.86
C SER A 476 0.63 3.83 36.10
N SER A 477 1.74 3.56 35.40
CA SER A 477 2.42 4.56 34.56
C SER A 477 1.73 4.80 33.21
N LEU A 478 0.94 3.84 32.71
CA LEU A 478 0.35 3.86 31.38
C LEU A 478 -0.83 4.85 31.33
N ARG A 479 -0.75 5.81 30.41
CA ARG A 479 -1.75 6.87 30.19
C ARG A 479 -2.64 6.59 28.99
N PHE A 480 -2.05 6.13 27.88
CA PHE A 480 -2.81 5.85 26.67
C PHE A 480 -2.20 4.75 25.80
N LEU A 481 -3.06 4.07 25.06
CA LEU A 481 -2.70 3.10 24.02
C LEU A 481 -3.23 3.63 22.70
N PHE A 482 -2.34 4.19 21.88
CA PHE A 482 -2.75 4.71 20.58
C PHE A 482 -2.94 3.55 19.61
N CYS A 483 -4.16 3.36 19.09
CA CYS A 483 -4.51 2.24 18.22
C CYS A 483 -4.72 2.70 16.77
N GLY A 484 -4.18 1.97 15.81
CA GLY A 484 -4.39 2.28 14.39
C GLY A 484 -4.39 1.04 13.50
N ALA A 485 -4.31 1.28 12.19
CA ALA A 485 -4.22 0.29 11.11
C ALA A 485 -5.47 -0.57 10.83
N ALA A 486 -6.42 -0.67 11.77
CA ALA A 486 -7.68 -1.36 11.57
C ALA A 486 -8.80 -0.80 12.46
N PRO A 487 -10.09 -0.96 12.08
CA PRO A 487 -11.22 -0.54 12.89
C PRO A 487 -11.22 -1.14 14.30
N LEU A 488 -11.67 -0.37 15.29
CA LEU A 488 -11.72 -0.78 16.69
C LEU A 488 -13.12 -0.58 17.28
N ARG A 489 -13.56 -1.53 18.12
CA ARG A 489 -14.90 -1.52 18.72
C ARG A 489 -14.92 -0.90 20.11
N ALA A 490 -16.04 -0.27 20.43
CA ALA A 490 -16.28 0.33 21.74
C ALA A 490 -16.21 -0.69 22.86
N GLU A 491 -16.74 -1.90 22.67
CA GLU A 491 -16.76 -2.96 23.68
C GLU A 491 -15.34 -3.45 24.02
N LEU A 492 -14.47 -3.57 23.00
CA LEU A 492 -13.08 -3.97 23.22
C LEU A 492 -12.32 -2.89 23.98
N ILE A 493 -12.51 -1.61 23.63
CA ILE A 493 -11.93 -0.48 24.34
C ILE A 493 -12.38 -0.49 25.80
N ALA A 494 -13.69 -0.59 26.05
CA ALA A 494 -14.25 -0.63 27.40
C ALA A 494 -13.71 -1.82 28.21
N SER A 495 -13.59 -3.00 27.60
CA SER A 495 -13.03 -4.20 28.23
C SER A 495 -11.57 -4.01 28.66
N VAL A 496 -10.72 -3.46 27.76
CA VAL A 496 -9.33 -3.14 28.08
C VAL A 496 -9.25 -2.10 29.20
N GLN A 497 -10.02 -1.02 29.10
CA GLN A 497 -10.03 0.05 30.11
C GLN A 497 -10.45 -0.47 31.48
N ALA A 498 -11.53 -1.27 31.55
CA ALA A 498 -11.99 -1.86 32.80
C ALA A 498 -10.93 -2.77 33.43
N ARG A 499 -10.25 -3.59 32.62
CA ARG A 499 -9.20 -4.48 33.12
C ARG A 499 -7.98 -3.70 33.60
N LEU A 500 -7.52 -2.71 32.84
CA LEU A 500 -6.34 -1.91 33.20
C LEU A 500 -6.60 -0.99 34.40
N ARG A 501 -7.84 -0.53 34.60
CA ARG A 501 -8.25 0.15 35.85
C ARG A 501 -8.04 -0.75 37.06
N GLY A 502 -8.39 -2.04 36.96
CA GLY A 502 -8.09 -3.05 37.98
C GLY A 502 -6.58 -3.27 38.22
N ARG A 503 -5.72 -2.74 37.36
CA ARG A 503 -4.25 -2.75 37.44
C ARG A 503 -3.64 -1.37 37.68
N GLY A 504 -4.44 -0.41 38.16
CA GLY A 504 -3.99 0.91 38.59
C GLY A 504 -3.92 1.98 37.49
N ALA A 505 -4.45 1.72 36.29
CA ALA A 505 -4.31 2.62 35.14
C ALA A 505 -5.66 3.05 34.53
N GLU A 506 -5.89 4.36 34.46
CA GLU A 506 -6.97 4.94 33.64
C GLU A 506 -6.41 5.25 32.25
N VAL A 507 -6.60 4.31 31.33
CA VAL A 507 -5.98 4.35 30.00
C VAL A 507 -6.96 4.89 28.95
N LEU A 508 -6.53 5.88 28.18
CA LEU A 508 -7.25 6.32 26.97
C LEU A 508 -6.82 5.50 25.75
N VAL A 509 -7.74 5.29 24.80
CA VAL A 509 -7.46 4.53 23.57
C VAL A 509 -7.78 5.40 22.34
N PRO A 510 -7.02 6.47 22.09
CA PRO A 510 -7.18 7.28 20.90
C PRO A 510 -6.86 6.45 19.64
N GLN A 511 -7.52 6.79 18.54
CA GLN A 511 -7.38 6.10 17.27
C GLN A 511 -6.77 6.99 16.18
N GLY A 512 -6.23 6.34 15.14
CA GLY A 512 -5.81 7.02 13.92
C GLY A 512 -5.87 6.14 12.69
N CYS A 513 -6.00 6.79 11.54
CA CYS A 513 -5.97 6.14 10.23
C CYS A 513 -4.82 6.67 9.38
N GLY A 514 -4.35 5.80 8.49
CA GLY A 514 -3.13 6.00 7.77
C GLY A 514 -2.88 4.98 6.66
N LEU A 515 -2.14 5.42 5.66
CA LEU A 515 -1.69 4.62 4.51
C LEU A 515 -0.22 4.91 4.27
N THR A 516 0.56 3.94 3.80
CA THR A 516 1.97 4.15 3.48
C THR A 516 2.14 5.30 2.47
N GLU A 517 1.20 5.41 1.53
CA GLU A 517 1.10 6.45 0.50
C GLU A 517 0.86 7.87 1.06
N MET A 518 0.56 8.00 2.36
CA MET A 518 0.36 9.27 3.06
C MET A 518 1.42 9.52 4.14
N SER A 519 2.49 8.73 4.11
CA SER A 519 3.69 8.92 4.90
C SER A 519 3.56 8.97 6.44
N PRO A 520 2.77 8.20 7.21
CA PRO A 520 1.67 7.33 6.86
C PRO A 520 0.33 7.82 7.44
N THR A 521 0.22 9.03 7.99
CA THR A 521 -0.89 9.41 8.88
C THR A 521 -1.76 10.49 8.25
N VAL A 522 -3.09 10.34 8.37
CA VAL A 522 -4.08 11.25 7.76
C VAL A 522 -5.14 11.73 8.75
N LEU A 523 -5.59 10.85 9.63
CA LEU A 523 -6.64 11.10 10.62
C LEU A 523 -6.12 10.74 12.00
N LEU A 524 -6.33 11.60 12.99
CA LEU A 524 -5.96 11.34 14.38
C LEU A 524 -7.07 11.79 15.33
N THR A 525 -7.31 10.99 16.36
CA THR A 525 -8.16 11.37 17.49
C THR A 525 -7.28 12.06 18.55
N PRO A 526 -7.47 13.35 18.84
CA PRO A 526 -6.71 14.03 19.88
C PRO A 526 -7.07 13.45 21.26
N LEU A 527 -6.07 13.39 22.15
CA LEU A 527 -6.22 12.68 23.44
C LEU A 527 -7.38 13.21 24.30
N HIS A 528 -7.58 14.53 24.32
CA HIS A 528 -8.64 15.18 25.11
C HIS A 528 -10.06 14.87 24.60
N ARG A 529 -10.20 14.38 23.36
CA ARG A 529 -11.48 13.99 22.74
C ARG A 529 -11.61 12.48 22.54
N ALA A 530 -10.67 11.69 23.06
CA ALA A 530 -10.59 10.25 22.82
C ALA A 530 -11.83 9.45 23.28
N THR A 531 -12.63 10.03 24.18
CA THR A 531 -13.87 9.42 24.69
C THR A 531 -15.14 9.96 24.04
N GLU A 532 -15.06 10.99 23.19
CA GLU A 532 -16.25 11.62 22.57
C GLU A 532 -16.85 10.76 21.45
N LYS A 533 -15.98 10.21 20.59
CA LYS A 533 -16.37 9.51 19.35
C LYS A 533 -15.66 8.15 19.24
N ILE A 534 -16.00 7.25 20.16
CA ILE A 534 -15.42 5.90 20.20
C ILE A 534 -15.70 5.16 18.87
N GLY A 535 -14.65 4.66 18.22
CA GLY A 535 -14.74 4.00 16.90
C GLY A 535 -14.44 4.92 15.72
N SER A 536 -14.31 6.23 15.93
CA SER A 536 -13.86 7.15 14.88
C SER A 536 -12.35 7.03 14.62
N ALA A 537 -11.95 7.27 13.38
CA ALA A 537 -10.55 7.44 12.99
C ALA A 537 -9.98 8.83 13.34
N GLY A 538 -10.83 9.76 13.76
CA GLY A 538 -10.45 11.09 14.23
C GLY A 538 -10.64 12.19 13.17
N GLU A 539 -9.87 13.26 13.34
CA GLU A 539 -9.95 14.49 12.56
C GLU A 539 -8.84 14.55 11.51
N LEU A 540 -9.09 15.28 10.42
CA LEU A 540 -8.12 15.50 9.34
C LEU A 540 -6.90 16.30 9.84
N LEU A 541 -5.69 15.80 9.58
CA LEU A 541 -4.45 16.48 9.95
C LEU A 541 -4.29 17.85 9.27
N PRO A 542 -3.54 18.80 9.89
CA PRO A 542 -3.25 20.10 9.28
C PRO A 542 -2.65 19.97 7.88
N ASN A 543 -2.76 21.00 7.02
CA ASN A 543 -2.24 21.00 5.64
C ASN A 543 -2.84 19.94 4.69
N LEU A 544 -3.76 19.08 5.16
CA LEU A 544 -4.49 18.15 4.31
C LEU A 544 -5.87 18.71 3.94
N GLU A 545 -6.27 18.40 2.72
CA GLU A 545 -7.61 18.58 2.19
C GLU A 545 -8.22 17.20 1.90
N ALA A 546 -9.53 17.07 2.08
CA ALA A 546 -10.27 15.84 1.84
C ALA A 546 -11.49 16.08 0.96
N ARG A 547 -11.81 15.10 0.12
CA ARG A 547 -13.10 14.96 -0.58
C ARG A 547 -13.67 13.58 -0.28
N LEU A 548 -15.00 13.48 -0.24
CA LEU A 548 -15.71 12.22 -0.15
C LEU A 548 -16.43 11.98 -1.47
N VAL A 549 -15.98 10.98 -2.23
CA VAL A 549 -16.39 10.78 -3.63
C VAL A 549 -17.23 9.51 -3.76
N GLY A 550 -18.37 9.61 -4.45
CA GLY A 550 -19.26 8.51 -4.75
C GLY A 550 -18.78 7.67 -5.94
N GLU A 551 -19.52 6.60 -6.25
CA GLU A 551 -19.20 5.70 -7.36
C GLU A 551 -19.32 6.35 -8.75
N ASP A 552 -20.14 7.40 -8.83
CA ASP A 552 -20.31 8.24 -10.02
C ASP A 552 -19.15 9.22 -10.25
N GLY A 553 -18.16 9.26 -9.33
CA GLY A 553 -17.03 10.17 -9.38
C GLY A 553 -17.36 11.59 -8.91
N LEU A 554 -18.56 11.83 -8.38
CA LEU A 554 -19.00 13.12 -7.83
C LEU A 554 -18.87 13.14 -6.30
N ASP A 555 -18.81 14.33 -5.71
CA ASP A 555 -18.76 14.44 -4.25
C ASP A 555 -20.11 14.06 -3.63
N VAL A 556 -20.08 13.28 -2.55
CA VAL A 556 -21.30 12.85 -1.86
C VAL A 556 -21.91 13.96 -1.01
N GLU A 557 -23.19 13.81 -0.70
CA GLU A 557 -23.87 14.75 0.20
C GLU A 557 -23.32 14.70 1.64
N GLU A 558 -23.50 15.78 2.41
CA GLU A 558 -22.99 15.84 3.78
C GLU A 558 -23.68 14.78 4.64
N GLY A 559 -22.90 14.07 5.44
CA GLY A 559 -23.37 12.91 6.20
C GLY A 559 -23.61 11.64 5.36
N GLN A 560 -23.23 11.62 4.07
CA GLN A 560 -23.17 10.40 3.28
C GLN A 560 -21.75 9.82 3.25
N ALA A 561 -21.68 8.49 3.09
CA ALA A 561 -20.41 7.79 2.95
C ALA A 561 -19.86 7.94 1.53
N GLY A 562 -18.55 8.14 1.40
CA GLY A 562 -17.85 8.20 0.12
C GLY A 562 -16.41 7.75 0.25
N GLU A 563 -15.75 7.48 -0.88
CA GLU A 563 -14.32 7.21 -0.91
C GLU A 563 -13.54 8.47 -0.47
N LEU A 564 -12.66 8.30 0.51
CA LEU A 564 -11.81 9.38 0.99
C LEU A 564 -10.72 9.67 -0.03
N TRP A 565 -10.77 10.85 -0.64
CA TRP A 565 -9.72 11.36 -1.51
C TRP A 565 -8.97 12.46 -0.76
N LEU A 566 -7.64 12.44 -0.82
CA LEU A 566 -6.78 13.32 -0.03
C LEU A 566 -5.84 14.12 -0.92
N ARG A 567 -5.55 15.35 -0.52
CA ARG A 567 -4.53 16.20 -1.14
C ARG A 567 -3.73 16.90 -0.06
N GLY A 568 -2.41 16.95 -0.21
CA GLY A 568 -1.54 17.63 0.74
C GLY A 568 -0.08 17.20 0.66
N PRO A 569 0.79 17.77 1.50
CA PRO A 569 2.24 17.63 1.38
C PRO A 569 2.79 16.25 1.78
N SER A 570 2.00 15.38 2.43
CA SER A 570 2.42 14.03 2.81
C SER A 570 2.05 12.93 1.80
N VAL A 571 1.36 13.27 0.70
CA VAL A 571 1.06 12.34 -0.39
C VAL A 571 2.36 11.88 -1.03
N MET A 572 2.52 10.57 -1.21
CA MET A 572 3.68 9.95 -1.87
C MET A 572 3.98 10.57 -3.23
N ARG A 573 5.23 10.42 -3.69
CA ARG A 573 5.58 10.76 -5.08
C ARG A 573 4.91 9.84 -6.08
N GLY A 574 4.80 8.56 -5.73
CA GLY A 574 4.23 7.51 -6.57
C GLY A 574 4.67 6.11 -6.12
N TYR A 575 4.29 5.12 -6.91
CA TYR A 575 4.79 3.76 -6.77
C TYR A 575 6.03 3.56 -7.65
N LEU A 576 7.10 3.04 -7.05
CA LEU A 576 8.36 2.75 -7.70
C LEU A 576 8.14 1.82 -8.90
N ASN A 577 8.72 2.18 -10.04
CA ASN A 577 8.63 1.44 -11.32
C ASN A 577 7.19 1.11 -11.76
N ASN A 578 6.18 1.83 -11.25
CA ASN A 578 4.77 1.50 -11.49
C ASN A 578 3.93 2.76 -11.72
N LEU A 579 4.21 3.42 -12.85
CA LEU A 579 3.50 4.63 -13.27
C LEU A 579 2.00 4.40 -13.42
N THR A 580 1.59 3.22 -13.91
CA THR A 580 0.17 2.85 -14.04
C THR A 580 -0.54 2.84 -12.69
N ALA A 581 0.03 2.18 -11.67
CA ALA A 581 -0.55 2.21 -10.33
C ALA A 581 -0.58 3.63 -9.75
N THR A 582 0.41 4.46 -10.08
CA THR A 582 0.48 5.86 -9.64
C THR A 582 -0.63 6.70 -10.25
N LYS A 583 -0.80 6.65 -11.58
CA LYS A 583 -1.87 7.34 -12.32
C LYS A 583 -3.27 6.88 -11.88
N ASN A 584 -3.43 5.60 -11.53
CA ASN A 584 -4.70 5.09 -11.04
C ASN A 584 -5.03 5.55 -9.61
N ALA A 585 -4.00 5.78 -8.80
CA ALA A 585 -4.14 6.20 -7.41
C ALA A 585 -4.19 7.72 -7.23
N ILE A 586 -3.62 8.50 -8.14
CA ILE A 586 -3.56 9.97 -8.06
C ILE A 586 -4.25 10.56 -9.29
N THR A 587 -5.29 11.35 -9.08
CA THR A 587 -6.02 12.02 -10.17
C THR A 587 -5.18 13.10 -10.85
N PRO A 588 -5.51 13.51 -12.09
CA PRO A 588 -4.80 14.58 -12.79
C PRO A 588 -4.77 15.92 -12.02
N ASP A 589 -5.78 16.20 -11.20
CA ASP A 589 -5.90 17.40 -10.35
C ASP A 589 -5.31 17.21 -8.94
N GLY A 590 -4.58 16.10 -8.71
CA GLY A 590 -3.71 15.90 -7.54
C GLY A 590 -4.38 15.29 -6.31
N TRP A 591 -5.53 14.62 -6.45
CA TRP A 591 -6.18 13.87 -5.37
C TRP A 591 -5.67 12.43 -5.32
N PHE A 592 -5.17 12.02 -4.17
CA PHE A 592 -4.87 10.62 -3.87
C PHE A 592 -6.14 9.89 -3.42
N LYS A 593 -6.49 8.83 -4.14
CA LYS A 593 -7.63 7.95 -3.84
C LYS A 593 -7.20 6.89 -2.84
N THR A 594 -7.69 6.97 -1.60
CA THR A 594 -7.25 6.06 -0.53
C THR A 594 -7.77 4.64 -0.71
N GLY A 595 -8.89 4.46 -1.42
CA GLY A 595 -9.65 3.22 -1.43
C GLY A 595 -10.40 2.92 -0.13
N ASP A 596 -10.39 3.83 0.85
CA ASP A 596 -11.15 3.73 2.10
C ASP A 596 -12.46 4.52 1.98
N VAL A 597 -13.59 3.87 2.23
CA VAL A 597 -14.92 4.50 2.30
C VAL A 597 -15.14 5.00 3.72
N VAL A 598 -15.46 6.28 3.86
CA VAL A 598 -15.60 6.92 5.16
C VAL A 598 -16.88 7.72 5.26
N LEU A 599 -17.37 7.86 6.48
CA LEU A 599 -18.43 8.79 6.85
C LEU A 599 -17.80 9.94 7.64
N ARG A 600 -18.16 11.18 7.30
CA ARG A 600 -17.78 12.37 8.08
C ARG A 600 -19.00 12.89 8.82
N ASP A 601 -18.87 13.14 10.12
CA ASP A 601 -19.93 13.75 10.92
C ASP A 601 -19.84 15.29 10.95
N ASN A 602 -20.84 15.92 11.57
CA ASN A 602 -20.93 17.39 11.66
C ASN A 602 -19.83 18.01 12.53
N ASP A 603 -19.18 17.22 13.41
CA ASP A 603 -18.07 17.66 14.26
C ASP A 603 -16.72 17.52 13.53
N GLY A 604 -16.71 17.01 12.30
CA GLY A 604 -15.51 16.83 11.49
C GLY A 604 -14.76 15.53 11.75
N PHE A 605 -15.37 14.57 12.44
CA PHE A 605 -14.79 13.24 12.67
C PHE A 605 -15.08 12.33 11.50
N TYR A 606 -14.08 11.54 11.14
CA TYR A 606 -14.16 10.54 10.08
C TYR A 606 -14.25 9.15 10.69
N THR A 607 -15.17 8.33 10.19
CA THR A 607 -15.31 6.93 10.59
C THR A 607 -15.10 6.06 9.35
N ILE A 608 -14.16 5.12 9.44
CA ILE A 608 -13.89 4.18 8.34
C ILE A 608 -15.02 3.15 8.30
N ILE A 609 -15.69 3.06 7.15
CA ILE A 609 -16.78 2.09 6.92
C ILE A 609 -16.20 0.79 6.36
N ASP A 610 -15.44 0.84 5.27
CA ASP A 610 -14.74 -0.33 4.69
C ASP A 610 -13.71 0.11 3.63
N ARG A 611 -13.06 -0.84 2.96
CA ARG A 611 -12.26 -0.61 1.76
C ARG A 611 -13.06 -0.92 0.51
N LEU A 612 -13.00 -0.03 -0.48
CA LEU A 612 -13.73 -0.13 -1.75
C LEU A 612 -13.49 -1.48 -2.47
N LYS A 613 -12.24 -1.96 -2.48
CA LYS A 613 -11.87 -3.25 -3.11
C LYS A 613 -12.22 -4.49 -2.27
N GLU A 614 -12.66 -4.30 -1.04
CA GLU A 614 -13.03 -5.39 -0.12
C GLU A 614 -14.55 -5.52 0.04
N LEU A 615 -15.32 -4.50 -0.38
CA LEU A 615 -16.78 -4.55 -0.43
C LEU A 615 -17.27 -5.75 -1.25
N ILE A 616 -18.16 -6.53 -0.62
CA ILE A 616 -18.72 -7.73 -1.22
C ILE A 616 -19.89 -7.33 -2.10
N LYS A 617 -19.80 -7.62 -3.40
CA LYS A 617 -20.82 -7.26 -4.39
C LYS A 617 -21.92 -8.32 -4.41
N TYR A 618 -22.84 -8.25 -3.44
CA TYR A 618 -24.01 -9.12 -3.39
C TYR A 618 -25.21 -8.49 -4.11
N LYS A 619 -25.45 -8.94 -5.35
CA LYS A 619 -26.41 -8.38 -6.30
C LYS A 619 -26.12 -6.89 -6.49
N GLY A 620 -27.14 -6.03 -6.45
CA GLY A 620 -26.95 -4.58 -6.47
C GLY A 620 -26.53 -3.96 -5.14
N SER A 621 -26.14 -4.75 -4.12
CA SER A 621 -25.74 -4.26 -2.80
C SER A 621 -24.26 -4.47 -2.55
N GLN A 622 -23.58 -3.45 -2.04
CA GLN A 622 -22.22 -3.56 -1.55
C GLN A 622 -22.25 -3.82 -0.05
N VAL A 623 -21.74 -4.99 0.35
CA VAL A 623 -21.72 -5.45 1.73
C VAL A 623 -20.31 -5.27 2.28
N PRO A 624 -20.11 -4.38 3.26
CA PRO A 624 -18.85 -4.28 3.99
C PRO A 624 -18.50 -5.59 4.70
N PRO A 625 -17.38 -6.29 4.39
CA PRO A 625 -16.89 -7.36 5.24
C PRO A 625 -16.75 -6.94 6.70
N ALA A 626 -16.30 -5.70 6.95
CA ALA A 626 -16.08 -5.20 8.30
C ALA A 626 -17.38 -5.19 9.12
N ASP A 627 -18.53 -4.89 8.51
CA ASP A 627 -19.84 -4.97 9.19
C ASP A 627 -20.16 -6.39 9.66
N LEU A 628 -19.89 -7.38 8.82
CA LEU A 628 -20.16 -8.78 9.15
C LEU A 628 -19.16 -9.33 10.16
N GLU A 629 -17.89 -8.98 10.03
CA GLU A 629 -16.84 -9.26 11.02
C GLU A 629 -17.23 -8.62 12.36
N ASN A 630 -17.76 -7.39 12.33
CA ASN A 630 -18.28 -6.65 13.48
C ASN A 630 -19.36 -7.41 14.23
N VAL A 631 -20.35 -7.92 13.52
CA VAL A 631 -21.38 -8.74 14.16
C VAL A 631 -20.73 -10.07 14.64
N LEU A 632 -19.96 -10.78 13.81
CA LEU A 632 -19.34 -12.07 14.18
C LEU A 632 -18.52 -12.05 15.48
N LEU A 633 -17.61 -11.08 15.70
CA LEU A 633 -16.83 -11.07 16.97
C LEU A 633 -17.65 -10.63 18.19
N SER A 634 -18.93 -10.23 18.02
CA SER A 634 -19.83 -10.03 19.16
C SER A 634 -20.51 -11.33 19.59
N HIS A 635 -20.28 -12.44 18.90
CA HIS A 635 -20.70 -13.78 19.32
C HIS A 635 -19.82 -14.26 20.49
N PRO A 636 -20.40 -14.77 21.59
CA PRO A 636 -19.64 -15.12 22.80
C PRO A 636 -18.51 -16.13 22.54
N ASP A 637 -18.76 -17.07 21.64
CA ASP A 637 -17.84 -18.17 21.32
C ASP A 637 -16.81 -17.87 20.21
N ILE A 638 -16.86 -16.68 19.58
CA ILE A 638 -15.92 -16.31 18.50
C ILE A 638 -14.85 -15.36 19.08
N ILE A 639 -13.58 -15.62 18.76
CA ILE A 639 -12.45 -14.76 19.18
C ILE A 639 -11.78 -14.04 18.00
N ASP A 640 -11.94 -14.54 16.77
CA ASP A 640 -11.44 -13.89 15.56
C ASP A 640 -12.31 -14.26 14.35
N ALA A 641 -12.35 -13.41 13.33
CA ALA A 641 -13.18 -13.58 12.15
C ALA A 641 -12.62 -12.81 10.96
N GLY A 642 -12.84 -13.34 9.76
CA GLY A 642 -12.58 -12.65 8.51
C GLY A 642 -13.66 -12.99 7.49
N VAL A 643 -14.16 -11.99 6.77
CA VAL A 643 -15.25 -12.13 5.81
C VAL A 643 -14.74 -11.76 4.42
N ILE A 644 -15.17 -12.53 3.43
CA ILE A 644 -14.86 -12.33 2.01
C ILE A 644 -16.12 -12.55 1.17
N GLY A 645 -16.13 -11.99 -0.03
CA GLY A 645 -17.04 -12.41 -1.09
C GLY A 645 -16.48 -13.65 -1.78
N ILE A 646 -17.32 -14.66 -1.98
CA ILE A 646 -17.03 -15.75 -2.93
C ILE A 646 -17.91 -15.59 -4.15
N GLU A 647 -17.35 -15.77 -5.35
CA GLU A 647 -18.13 -15.66 -6.57
C GLU A 647 -19.15 -16.81 -6.67
N SER A 648 -20.37 -16.47 -7.07
CA SER A 648 -21.42 -17.40 -7.46
C SER A 648 -21.73 -17.16 -8.93
N THR A 649 -21.22 -18.05 -9.78
CA THR A 649 -21.44 -18.02 -11.23
C THR A 649 -22.92 -18.15 -11.58
N GLU A 650 -23.64 -19.03 -10.88
CA GLU A 650 -25.09 -19.24 -11.04
C GLU A 650 -25.91 -17.96 -10.80
N GLN A 651 -25.52 -17.15 -9.81
CA GLN A 651 -26.24 -15.94 -9.43
C GLN A 651 -25.60 -14.64 -9.96
N ALA A 652 -24.51 -14.75 -10.74
CA ALA A 652 -23.70 -13.63 -11.23
C ALA A 652 -23.42 -12.58 -10.14
N THR A 653 -23.00 -13.03 -8.95
CA THR A 653 -22.85 -12.19 -7.75
C THR A 653 -21.78 -12.75 -6.81
N GLU A 654 -21.31 -11.94 -5.86
CA GLU A 654 -20.55 -12.46 -4.72
C GLU A 654 -21.45 -12.82 -3.53
N LEU A 655 -21.23 -13.98 -2.92
CA LEU A 655 -21.90 -14.41 -1.68
C LEU A 655 -20.99 -14.13 -0.48
N PRO A 656 -21.45 -13.41 0.56
CA PRO A 656 -20.65 -13.23 1.77
C PRO A 656 -20.35 -14.58 2.44
N ARG A 657 -19.06 -14.86 2.70
CA ARG A 657 -18.57 -16.04 3.43
C ARG A 657 -17.74 -15.61 4.61
N ALA A 658 -17.94 -16.24 5.76
CA ALA A 658 -17.16 -15.99 6.97
C ALA A 658 -16.18 -17.12 7.27
N TYR A 659 -15.01 -16.73 7.74
CA TYR A 659 -14.06 -17.59 8.43
C TYR A 659 -14.02 -17.16 9.90
N VAL A 660 -14.12 -18.10 10.82
CA VAL A 660 -14.22 -17.81 12.27
C VAL A 660 -13.28 -18.68 13.08
N VAL A 661 -12.74 -18.11 14.17
CA VAL A 661 -11.92 -18.82 15.16
C VAL A 661 -12.72 -18.91 16.44
N HIS A 662 -12.91 -20.14 16.93
CA HIS A 662 -13.62 -20.38 18.19
C HIS A 662 -12.73 -20.05 19.40
N ARG A 663 -13.33 -19.49 20.45
CA ARG A 663 -12.65 -19.06 21.68
C ARG A 663 -11.91 -20.21 22.38
N ALA A 664 -12.46 -21.43 22.35
CA ALA A 664 -11.81 -22.62 22.92
C ALA A 664 -10.80 -23.29 21.97
N GLY A 665 -10.52 -22.69 20.80
CA GLY A 665 -9.61 -23.21 19.78
C GLY A 665 -10.25 -24.26 18.86
N TYR A 666 -9.63 -24.50 17.72
CA TYR A 666 -10.15 -25.39 16.67
C TYR A 666 -10.32 -26.85 17.14
N ASN A 667 -9.39 -27.33 17.98
CA ASN A 667 -9.38 -28.70 18.50
C ASN A 667 -10.41 -28.94 19.62
N SER A 668 -11.17 -27.92 20.04
CA SER A 668 -12.28 -28.10 20.99
C SER A 668 -13.47 -28.89 20.42
N PHE A 669 -13.52 -29.06 19.10
CA PHE A 669 -14.55 -29.85 18.42
C PHE A 669 -14.03 -31.26 18.09
N SER A 670 -14.70 -32.28 18.63
CA SER A 670 -14.27 -33.69 18.51
C SER A 670 -14.61 -34.33 17.16
N SER A 671 -15.47 -33.69 16.35
CA SER A 671 -15.87 -34.21 15.04
C SER A 671 -16.18 -33.12 14.02
N ALA A 672 -16.15 -33.47 12.73
CA ALA A 672 -16.57 -32.58 11.65
C ALA A 672 -18.06 -32.21 11.73
N SER A 673 -18.91 -33.11 12.24
CA SER A 673 -20.34 -32.84 12.44
C SER A 673 -20.58 -31.75 13.50
N GLN A 674 -19.84 -31.77 14.61
CA GLN A 674 -19.94 -30.71 15.62
C GLN A 674 -19.50 -29.36 15.07
N ARG A 675 -18.45 -29.33 14.23
CA ARG A 675 -18.03 -28.10 13.54
C ARG A 675 -19.13 -27.55 12.62
N LYS A 676 -19.78 -28.42 11.84
CA LYS A 676 -20.90 -28.02 10.96
C LYS A 676 -22.10 -27.47 11.73
N VAL A 677 -22.42 -28.05 12.88
CA VAL A 677 -23.49 -27.53 13.77
C VAL A 677 -23.14 -26.13 14.27
N PHE A 678 -21.89 -25.91 14.70
CA PHE A 678 -21.43 -24.58 15.11
C PHE A 678 -21.49 -23.57 13.95
N GLU A 679 -20.96 -23.90 12.78
CA GLU A 679 -20.99 -23.06 11.57
C GLU A 679 -22.44 -22.65 11.21
N ALA A 680 -23.38 -23.59 11.22
CA ALA A 680 -24.80 -23.32 10.98
C ALA A 680 -25.44 -22.44 12.07
N GLY A 681 -25.03 -22.62 13.32
CA GLY A 681 -25.41 -21.77 14.45
C GLY A 681 -24.95 -20.32 14.26
N VAL A 682 -23.68 -20.12 13.87
CA VAL A 682 -23.12 -18.80 13.56
C VAL A 682 -23.86 -18.13 12.40
N GLN A 683 -24.17 -18.88 11.35
CA GLN A 683 -24.93 -18.36 10.21
C GLN A 683 -26.33 -17.88 10.63
N SER A 684 -27.03 -18.67 11.45
CA SER A 684 -28.35 -18.31 12.01
C SER A 684 -28.27 -17.09 12.92
N TRP A 685 -27.20 -17.03 13.73
CA TRP A 685 -26.94 -15.92 14.63
C TRP A 685 -26.76 -14.59 13.89
N ILE A 686 -26.03 -14.60 12.76
CA ILE A 686 -25.89 -13.42 11.88
C ILE A 686 -27.23 -13.03 11.26
N GLN A 687 -28.00 -13.98 10.74
CA GLN A 687 -29.29 -13.70 10.08
C GLN A 687 -30.28 -12.96 10.98
N SER A 688 -30.24 -13.21 12.29
CA SER A 688 -31.09 -12.50 13.26
C SER A 688 -30.66 -11.06 13.59
N ARG A 689 -29.51 -10.58 13.06
CA ARG A 689 -28.88 -9.30 13.45
C ARG A 689 -28.57 -8.37 12.29
N VAL A 690 -28.58 -8.87 11.05
CA VAL A 690 -28.23 -8.06 9.87
C VAL A 690 -29.34 -8.09 8.83
N ALA A 691 -29.35 -7.09 7.94
CA ALA A 691 -30.27 -7.07 6.82
C ALA A 691 -30.05 -8.25 5.85
N LYS A 692 -31.12 -8.67 5.17
CA LYS A 692 -31.14 -9.86 4.31
C LYS A 692 -29.99 -9.90 3.29
N HIS A 693 -29.62 -8.79 2.68
CA HIS A 693 -28.54 -8.75 1.68
C HIS A 693 -27.16 -9.05 2.28
N LYS A 694 -26.97 -8.93 3.61
CA LYS A 694 -25.71 -9.22 4.30
C LYS A 694 -25.60 -10.67 4.81
N TYR A 695 -26.58 -11.54 4.60
CA TYR A 695 -26.49 -12.93 5.08
C TYR A 695 -25.27 -13.66 4.51
N LEU A 696 -24.66 -14.51 5.35
CA LEU A 696 -23.50 -15.34 5.01
C LEU A 696 -23.87 -16.50 4.08
N ARG A 697 -24.29 -16.18 2.86
CA ARG A 697 -24.74 -17.16 1.84
C ARG A 697 -23.62 -18.00 1.29
N GLY A 698 -22.39 -17.52 1.36
CA GLY A 698 -21.20 -18.29 1.03
C GLY A 698 -20.78 -19.25 2.13
N GLY A 699 -21.53 -19.28 3.25
CA GLY A 699 -21.32 -20.17 4.38
C GLY A 699 -20.42 -19.58 5.47
N VAL A 700 -20.21 -20.39 6.51
CA VAL A 700 -19.28 -20.14 7.60
C VAL A 700 -18.28 -21.29 7.64
N CYS A 701 -17.00 -20.98 7.81
CA CYS A 701 -15.93 -21.96 7.94
C CYS A 701 -15.17 -21.73 9.25
N LEU A 702 -15.07 -22.76 10.07
CA LEU A 702 -14.23 -22.75 11.26
C LEU A 702 -12.76 -22.94 10.88
N VAL A 703 -11.88 -22.08 11.38
CA VAL A 703 -10.42 -22.16 11.13
C VAL A 703 -9.62 -22.02 12.42
N GLU A 704 -8.35 -22.45 12.36
CA GLU A 704 -7.41 -22.32 13.48
C GLU A 704 -7.01 -20.86 13.75
N ALA A 705 -6.77 -20.09 12.69
CA ALA A 705 -6.41 -18.68 12.77
C ALA A 705 -6.83 -17.92 11.51
N ILE A 706 -7.12 -16.63 11.66
CA ILE A 706 -7.33 -15.72 10.52
C ILE A 706 -5.97 -15.24 10.00
N PRO A 707 -5.66 -15.38 8.71
CA PRO A 707 -4.41 -14.90 8.15
C PRO A 707 -4.34 -13.37 8.21
N LYS A 708 -3.31 -12.83 8.84
CA LYS A 708 -3.12 -11.39 9.06
C LYS A 708 -1.71 -10.95 8.70
N SER A 709 -1.55 -9.69 8.26
CA SER A 709 -0.24 -9.05 8.11
C SER A 709 0.39 -8.81 9.49
N PRO A 710 1.70 -8.49 9.56
CA PRO A 710 2.33 -8.05 10.80
C PRO A 710 1.71 -6.78 11.41
N SER A 711 1.05 -5.95 10.59
CA SER A 711 0.27 -4.79 11.05
C SER A 711 -1.15 -5.14 11.53
N GLY A 712 -1.52 -6.42 11.58
CA GLY A 712 -2.82 -6.91 12.07
C GLY A 712 -3.94 -6.90 11.03
N LYS A 713 -3.67 -6.52 9.77
CA LYS A 713 -4.67 -6.45 8.70
C LYS A 713 -4.99 -7.84 8.16
N ILE A 714 -6.27 -8.18 8.00
CA ILE A 714 -6.70 -9.46 7.42
C ILE A 714 -6.18 -9.60 5.98
N LEU A 715 -5.49 -10.71 5.69
CA LEU A 715 -4.99 -11.04 4.37
C LEU A 715 -6.08 -11.75 3.55
N ARG A 716 -7.13 -11.02 3.16
CA ARG A 716 -8.29 -11.56 2.43
C ARG A 716 -7.94 -12.32 1.16
N ARG A 717 -6.82 -12.02 0.51
CA ARG A 717 -6.29 -12.80 -0.62
C ARG A 717 -6.05 -14.26 -0.23
N GLN A 718 -5.48 -14.53 0.94
CA GLN A 718 -5.26 -15.89 1.42
C GLN A 718 -6.59 -16.58 1.74
N LEU A 719 -7.54 -15.87 2.36
CA LEU A 719 -8.90 -16.39 2.58
C LEU A 719 -9.61 -16.74 1.27
N ARG A 720 -9.50 -15.91 0.22
CA ARG A 720 -10.05 -16.20 -1.11
C ARG A 720 -9.39 -17.43 -1.74
N LYS A 721 -8.06 -17.58 -1.62
CA LYS A 721 -7.36 -18.80 -2.05
C LYS A 721 -7.83 -20.04 -1.29
N HIS A 722 -8.02 -19.93 0.03
CA HIS A 722 -8.58 -21.03 0.85
C HIS A 722 -9.99 -21.40 0.36
N ALA A 723 -10.86 -20.40 0.14
CA ALA A 723 -12.19 -20.62 -0.41
C ALA A 723 -12.15 -21.32 -1.78
N GLN A 724 -11.27 -20.89 -2.68
CA GLN A 724 -11.10 -21.54 -3.99
C GLN A 724 -10.70 -23.01 -3.86
N ILE A 725 -9.73 -23.33 -3.00
CA ILE A 725 -9.29 -24.71 -2.75
C ILE A 725 -10.42 -25.54 -2.12
N GLU A 726 -11.11 -24.99 -1.12
CA GLU A 726 -12.24 -25.66 -0.44
C GLU A 726 -13.39 -25.97 -1.40
N LEU A 727 -13.75 -25.01 -2.26
CA LEU A 727 -14.83 -25.16 -3.24
C LEU A 727 -14.44 -26.13 -4.37
N ALA A 728 -13.18 -26.12 -4.81
CA ALA A 728 -12.67 -27.09 -5.79
C ALA A 728 -12.69 -28.53 -5.24
N ASN A 729 -12.41 -28.71 -3.94
CA ASN A 729 -12.46 -30.02 -3.31
C ASN A 729 -13.91 -30.50 -3.02
N ALA A 730 -14.86 -29.58 -2.87
CA ALA A 730 -16.27 -29.90 -2.64
C ALA A 730 -17.03 -30.28 -3.93
N ASN A 731 -16.58 -29.77 -5.08
CA ASN A 731 -17.13 -30.08 -6.41
C ASN A 731 -16.01 -30.62 -7.33
N PRO A 732 -15.62 -31.90 -7.22
CA PRO A 732 -14.72 -32.50 -8.19
C PRO A 732 -15.45 -32.60 -9.53
N THR A 733 -15.21 -31.64 -10.43
CA THR A 733 -15.66 -31.77 -11.82
C THR A 733 -15.07 -33.06 -12.40
N PRO A 734 -15.84 -33.92 -13.07
CA PRO A 734 -15.28 -35.10 -13.73
C PRO A 734 -14.25 -34.62 -14.75
N ARG A 735 -13.01 -35.11 -14.64
CA ARG A 735 -12.03 -34.92 -15.72
C ARG A 735 -12.60 -35.61 -16.96
N LEU A 736 -12.89 -34.84 -18.01
CA LEU A 736 -13.09 -35.34 -19.37
C LEU A 736 -11.74 -35.68 -20.00
#